data_AF-A0A7C7Z2J4-F1
#
_entry.id   AF-A0A7C7Z2J4-F1
#
_cell.length_a   1.000
_cell.length_b   1.000
_cell.length_c   1.000
_cell.angle_alpha   90.00
_cell.angle_beta   90.00
_cell.angle_gamma   90.00
#
_symmetry.space_group_name_H-M   'P 1'
#
loop_
_entity.id
_entity.type
_entity.pdbx_description
1 polymer ?
#
loop_
_entity_poly.entity_id
_entity_poly.type
_entity_poly.pdbx_seq_one_letter_code
_entity_poly.pdbx_strand_id
1 'polypeptide(L)'
;MGKCITCADNLSSEDIGWCNRCAQFAPLLVGAGFEARPSLAARQTINAVLSPNRSRTAHPRWRAILENFDDGESDWAFQSTPVVQDVNDPWFVTDKKREHQLKELRNSLCIPNRDGVVGGEMLQKGIPLPDGGHLSMISDIWAIDGRTLPGSVPINHLLRALTGNSKERERFENCDWKSLLTTLLIVANRRVDRHNVRGDYQRRQMNRVQRILLRREHQPGRALFEGADLFLRWNAGMNRLAAQAFGGAPHNAGGVFGHMVNEIREIRRGGMEEEVWSEIDWDLLQSNNQLWVKRWREVMDDGTPLATMRSWAGPSLRIHLGKLQIRTIKNGKWIWSQIPPWPRLWALLTSWALSPPSSDEHQHLRALQWCWHENCGELVPAESECRALLLLRGICESDKRITVSTQGDFHVTIEGTSGLFYAVGPGPGAHGARFSVTGAESLRDIEEDRCLPICIHEDGRFKQLPVGDVISSVILTLMDDLTSAEKLEPLAKFISDNGLRDEPRMQDGRIQPHLDDPRWLEIQRRDYRYDRGRHQGRWLNIFPAAFRVMINVPIGGIMRIPRVTPNAITIDNTMVAWIARDDGELELVRGLARLTGFRRREEQQGGDFEVFIRVYAPVQGVRRELVEMLGPYERRYGRPGEPPWWNLFPNPIAPNQLLDRLPNRLNVPIEDGIGYHH
;
A
#
# COMPACT_ATOMS: atom_id res chain seq x y z
N MET A 1 7.87 -34.75 6.48
CA MET A 1 7.82 -34.88 4.99
C MET A 1 9.25 -34.79 4.47
N GLY A 2 9.79 -35.83 3.83
CA GLY A 2 11.19 -35.82 3.37
C GLY A 2 11.46 -35.07 2.06
N LYS A 3 10.40 -34.70 1.32
CA LYS A 3 10.49 -34.08 -0.02
C LYS A 3 9.61 -32.84 -0.13
N CYS A 4 10.06 -31.85 -0.91
CA CYS A 4 9.32 -30.63 -1.21
C CYS A 4 8.03 -30.95 -1.98
N ILE A 5 6.92 -30.33 -1.57
CA ILE A 5 5.60 -30.49 -2.18
C ILE A 5 5.58 -30.11 -3.67
N THR A 6 6.42 -29.14 -4.05
CA THR A 6 6.40 -28.55 -5.40
C THR A 6 7.43 -29.19 -6.31
N CYS A 7 8.71 -29.23 -5.92
CA CYS A 7 9.80 -29.72 -6.77
C CYS A 7 10.30 -31.13 -6.45
N ALA A 8 9.73 -31.79 -5.43
CA ALA A 8 10.15 -33.12 -4.94
C ALA A 8 11.63 -33.24 -4.47
N ASP A 9 12.35 -32.13 -4.32
CA ASP A 9 13.70 -32.12 -3.74
C ASP A 9 13.69 -32.55 -2.28
N ASN A 10 14.78 -33.16 -1.84
CA ASN A 10 14.97 -33.50 -0.43
C ASN A 10 15.02 -32.23 0.43
N LEU A 11 14.28 -32.25 1.54
CA LEU A 11 14.21 -31.13 2.47
C LEU A 11 15.26 -31.27 3.57
N SER A 12 15.78 -30.14 4.05
CA SER A 12 16.70 -30.09 5.19
C SER A 12 16.00 -30.34 6.54
N SER A 13 14.68 -30.15 6.60
CA SER A 13 13.84 -30.39 7.78
C SER A 13 12.55 -31.07 7.35
N GLU A 14 12.12 -32.08 8.12
CA GLU A 14 10.88 -32.79 7.86
C GLU A 14 9.62 -31.96 8.15
N ASP A 15 9.77 -30.84 8.86
CA ASP A 15 8.68 -29.96 9.32
C ASP A 15 8.29 -28.91 8.27
N ILE A 16 9.13 -28.70 7.26
CA ILE A 16 8.97 -27.68 6.23
C ILE A 16 8.68 -28.35 4.88
N GLY A 17 7.41 -28.45 4.48
CA GLY A 17 7.02 -29.06 3.20
C GLY A 17 7.48 -28.33 1.93
N TRP A 18 8.22 -27.23 2.05
CA TRP A 18 8.67 -26.37 0.95
C TRP A 18 10.18 -26.16 1.03
N CYS A 19 10.90 -26.35 -0.08
CA CYS A 19 12.30 -25.94 -0.12
C CYS A 19 12.41 -24.42 -0.19
N ASN A 20 13.55 -23.86 0.20
CA ASN A 20 13.77 -22.40 0.22
C ASN A 20 13.46 -21.72 -1.12
N ARG A 21 13.75 -22.38 -2.25
CA ARG A 21 13.46 -21.85 -3.60
C ARG A 21 11.95 -21.81 -3.88
N CYS A 22 11.24 -22.92 -3.66
CA CYS A 22 9.80 -22.99 -3.93
C CYS A 22 8.98 -22.12 -2.98
N ALA A 23 9.44 -21.92 -1.75
CA ALA A 23 8.80 -21.08 -0.74
C ALA A 23 8.62 -19.62 -1.21
N GLN A 24 9.51 -19.13 -2.08
CA GLN A 24 9.48 -17.75 -2.60
C GLN A 24 8.34 -17.53 -3.61
N PHE A 25 7.91 -18.59 -4.29
CA PHE A 25 6.74 -18.55 -5.18
C PHE A 25 5.42 -18.70 -4.41
N ALA A 26 5.45 -19.29 -3.22
CA ALA A 26 4.26 -19.68 -2.49
C ALA A 26 3.23 -18.55 -2.29
N PRO A 27 3.59 -17.28 -2.04
CA PRO A 27 2.62 -16.17 -2.00
C PRO A 27 1.78 -16.03 -3.28
N LEU A 28 2.32 -16.40 -4.44
CA LEU A 28 1.64 -16.39 -5.74
C LEU A 28 0.83 -17.67 -5.96
N LEU A 29 1.33 -18.83 -5.52
CA LEU A 29 0.72 -20.13 -5.83
C LEU A 29 -0.42 -20.50 -4.88
N VAL A 30 -0.21 -20.27 -3.58
CA VAL A 30 -1.16 -20.61 -2.52
C VAL A 30 -1.73 -19.36 -1.83
N GLY A 31 -1.32 -18.18 -2.29
CA GLY A 31 -1.80 -16.88 -1.84
C GLY A 31 -0.94 -16.25 -0.74
N ALA A 32 -1.18 -14.96 -0.50
CA ALA A 32 -0.52 -14.11 0.50
C ALA A 32 -0.67 -14.56 1.97
N GLY A 33 -1.18 -15.78 2.22
CA GLY A 33 -1.22 -16.38 3.54
C GLY A 33 0.03 -17.16 3.92
N PHE A 34 0.85 -17.55 2.93
CA PHE A 34 2.02 -18.40 3.14
C PHE A 34 3.12 -17.72 3.97
N GLU A 35 3.29 -16.41 3.84
CA GLU A 35 4.38 -15.67 4.49
C GLU A 35 4.33 -15.81 6.03
N ALA A 36 3.16 -15.76 6.66
CA ALA A 36 3.03 -16.04 8.10
C ALA A 36 2.51 -17.45 8.38
N ARG A 37 3.25 -18.42 7.85
CA ARG A 37 3.11 -19.84 8.11
C ARG A 37 3.44 -20.16 9.57
N PRO A 38 2.51 -20.76 10.33
CA PRO A 38 2.78 -21.18 11.71
C PRO A 38 3.68 -22.42 11.77
N SER A 39 4.31 -22.63 12.94
CA SER A 39 5.09 -23.84 13.21
C SER A 39 4.25 -25.12 13.05
N LEU A 40 4.90 -26.24 12.72
CA LEU A 40 4.20 -27.54 12.62
C LEU A 40 3.58 -27.93 13.96
N ALA A 41 4.31 -27.72 15.06
CA ALA A 41 3.81 -27.97 16.42
C ALA A 41 2.52 -27.19 16.70
N ALA A 42 2.50 -25.87 16.46
CA ALA A 42 1.31 -25.05 16.68
C ALA A 42 0.12 -25.49 15.82
N ARG A 43 0.36 -25.89 14.56
CA ARG A 43 -0.69 -26.46 13.69
C ARG A 43 -1.24 -27.77 14.21
N GLN A 44 -0.39 -28.67 14.71
CA GLN A 44 -0.81 -29.94 15.30
C GLN A 44 -1.64 -29.71 16.56
N THR A 45 -1.18 -28.83 17.46
CA THR A 45 -1.89 -28.47 18.71
C THR A 45 -3.29 -27.93 18.41
N ILE A 46 -3.40 -26.93 17.53
CA ILE A 46 -4.70 -26.36 17.16
C ILE A 46 -5.58 -27.37 16.44
N ASN A 47 -5.03 -28.16 15.52
CA ASN A 47 -5.81 -29.15 14.77
C ASN A 47 -6.31 -30.30 15.67
N ALA A 48 -5.56 -30.68 16.70
CA ALA A 48 -6.01 -31.66 17.70
C ALA A 48 -7.30 -31.18 18.39
N VAL A 49 -7.40 -29.88 18.72
CA VAL A 49 -8.58 -29.27 19.33
C VAL A 49 -9.74 -29.08 18.33
N LEU A 50 -9.44 -28.75 17.07
CA LEU A 50 -10.47 -28.48 16.05
C LEU A 50 -11.04 -29.76 15.42
N SER A 51 -10.24 -30.81 15.25
CA SER A 51 -10.60 -32.02 14.49
C SER A 51 -11.86 -32.74 15.00
N PRO A 52 -12.12 -32.90 16.32
CA PRO A 52 -13.30 -33.62 16.80
C PRO A 52 -14.61 -32.88 16.50
N ASN A 53 -14.55 -31.56 16.31
CA ASN A 53 -15.72 -30.70 16.15
C ASN A 53 -15.88 -30.17 14.71
N ARG A 54 -15.09 -30.65 13.74
CA ARG A 54 -15.08 -30.10 12.39
C ARG A 54 -16.32 -30.43 11.55
N SER A 55 -16.94 -31.58 11.77
CA SER A 55 -18.21 -31.98 11.14
C SER A 55 -19.44 -31.25 11.70
N ARG A 56 -19.26 -30.49 12.79
CA ARG A 56 -20.33 -29.74 13.47
C ARG A 56 -20.35 -28.28 13.03
N THR A 57 -21.30 -27.52 13.60
CA THR A 57 -21.33 -26.05 13.45
C THR A 57 -20.05 -25.40 13.98
N ALA A 58 -19.81 -24.12 13.71
CA ALA A 58 -18.62 -23.42 14.19
C ALA A 58 -18.57 -23.28 15.73
N HIS A 59 -19.72 -23.35 16.41
CA HIS A 59 -19.84 -23.02 17.83
C HIS A 59 -19.11 -24.01 18.76
N PRO A 60 -19.18 -25.34 18.59
CA PRO A 60 -18.38 -26.28 19.39
C PRO A 60 -16.87 -26.12 19.18
N ARG A 61 -16.42 -25.77 17.98
CA ARG A 61 -15.00 -25.51 17.70
C ARG A 61 -14.48 -24.31 18.49
N TRP A 62 -15.22 -23.21 18.47
CA TRP A 62 -14.87 -22.02 19.25
C TRP A 62 -14.84 -22.30 20.75
N ARG A 63 -15.76 -23.14 21.23
CA ARG A 63 -15.79 -23.55 22.64
C ARG A 63 -14.57 -24.37 23.01
N ALA A 64 -14.20 -25.35 22.18
CA ALA A 64 -13.02 -26.17 22.41
C ALA A 64 -11.73 -25.32 22.44
N ILE A 65 -11.61 -24.31 21.56
CA ILE A 65 -10.48 -23.36 21.62
C ILE A 65 -10.45 -22.62 22.95
N LEU A 66 -11.59 -22.09 23.41
CA LEU A 66 -11.63 -21.38 24.68
C LEU A 66 -11.26 -22.32 25.86
N GLU A 67 -11.86 -23.51 25.94
CA GLU A 67 -11.63 -24.46 27.03
C GLU A 67 -10.19 -24.99 27.11
N ASN A 68 -9.46 -25.07 25.98
CA ASN A 68 -8.10 -25.63 25.95
C ASN A 68 -6.99 -24.58 26.05
N PHE A 69 -7.29 -23.31 25.77
CA PHE A 69 -6.27 -22.26 25.66
C PHE A 69 -6.53 -21.02 26.51
N ASP A 70 -7.71 -20.88 27.12
CA ASP A 70 -8.00 -19.80 28.06
C ASP A 70 -7.48 -20.13 29.47
N ASP A 71 -6.18 -20.34 29.59
CA ASP A 71 -5.47 -20.58 30.86
C ASP A 71 -5.07 -19.25 31.53
N GLY A 72 -6.06 -18.39 31.73
CA GLY A 72 -5.87 -17.02 32.23
C GLY A 72 -5.54 -15.97 31.16
N GLU A 73 -5.43 -16.37 29.89
CA GLU A 73 -5.17 -15.46 28.75
C GLU A 73 -6.21 -14.35 28.59
N SER A 74 -7.48 -14.62 28.92
CA SER A 74 -8.54 -13.61 28.84
C SER A 74 -8.69 -12.75 30.10
N ASP A 75 -8.05 -13.10 31.21
CA ASP A 75 -8.36 -12.54 32.54
C ASP A 75 -8.03 -11.05 32.67
N TRP A 76 -7.13 -10.51 31.83
CA TRP A 76 -6.88 -9.05 31.75
C TRP A 76 -8.15 -8.22 31.48
N ALA A 77 -9.19 -8.83 30.89
CA ALA A 77 -10.47 -8.20 30.60
C ALA A 77 -11.57 -8.52 31.64
N PHE A 78 -11.25 -9.27 32.70
CA PHE A 78 -12.20 -9.74 33.73
C PHE A 78 -11.77 -9.40 35.16
N GLN A 79 -11.04 -8.29 35.32
CA GLN A 79 -10.58 -7.78 36.61
C GLN A 79 -11.44 -6.63 37.14
N SER A 80 -12.70 -6.52 36.68
CA SER A 80 -13.56 -5.40 37.07
C SER A 80 -13.68 -5.31 38.58
N THR A 81 -13.25 -4.16 39.14
CA THR A 81 -13.57 -3.84 40.53
C THR A 81 -15.07 -3.58 40.59
N PRO A 82 -15.82 -4.14 41.56
CA PRO A 82 -17.23 -3.83 41.71
C PRO A 82 -17.35 -2.34 42.02
N VAL A 83 -17.82 -1.55 41.05
CA VAL A 83 -18.14 -0.15 41.27
C VAL A 83 -19.35 -0.13 42.21
N VAL A 84 -19.20 0.51 43.36
CA VAL A 84 -20.34 0.81 44.23
C VAL A 84 -21.27 1.70 43.42
N GLN A 85 -22.36 1.13 42.94
CA GLN A 85 -23.36 1.86 42.16
C GLN A 85 -23.96 2.93 43.08
N ASP A 86 -23.67 4.20 42.82
CA ASP A 86 -24.34 5.29 43.50
C ASP A 86 -25.79 5.31 43.01
N VAL A 87 -26.73 4.95 43.90
CA VAL A 87 -28.16 4.95 43.61
C VAL A 87 -28.65 6.38 43.29
N ASN A 88 -27.86 7.41 43.67
CA ASN A 88 -28.12 8.81 43.33
C ASN A 88 -27.46 9.26 42.01
N ASP A 89 -26.75 8.38 41.30
CA ASP A 89 -26.23 8.70 39.97
C ASP A 89 -27.43 8.98 39.03
N PRO A 90 -27.51 10.15 38.37
CA PRO A 90 -28.54 10.45 37.38
C PRO A 90 -28.63 9.41 36.24
N TRP A 91 -27.55 8.66 36.02
CA TRP A 91 -27.44 7.60 35.01
C TRP A 91 -27.69 6.19 35.58
N PHE A 92 -28.06 6.06 36.86
CA PHE A 92 -28.39 4.77 37.46
C PHE A 92 -29.62 4.13 36.79
N VAL A 93 -29.46 2.89 36.31
CA VAL A 93 -30.53 2.11 35.66
C VAL A 93 -30.76 0.82 36.45
N THR A 94 -31.98 0.63 36.96
CA THR A 94 -32.39 -0.62 37.62
C THR A 94 -32.25 -1.81 36.67
N ASP A 95 -31.92 -3.00 37.18
CA ASP A 95 -31.72 -4.20 36.35
C ASP A 95 -32.90 -4.53 35.44
N LYS A 96 -34.13 -4.32 35.93
CA LYS A 96 -35.35 -4.49 35.11
C LYS A 96 -35.42 -3.51 33.94
N LYS A 97 -35.06 -2.24 34.16
CA LYS A 97 -35.04 -1.19 33.13
C LYS A 97 -33.89 -1.43 32.14
N ARG A 98 -32.72 -1.84 32.64
CA ARG A 98 -31.56 -2.24 31.84
C ARG A 98 -31.91 -3.39 30.89
N GLU A 99 -32.51 -4.46 31.41
CA GLU A 99 -32.89 -5.60 30.60
C GLU A 99 -33.94 -5.25 29.55
N HIS A 100 -34.92 -4.40 29.89
CA HIS A 100 -35.90 -3.91 28.94
C HIS A 100 -35.23 -3.12 27.80
N GLN A 101 -34.39 -2.13 28.13
CA GLN A 101 -33.65 -1.32 27.16
C GLN A 101 -32.76 -2.18 26.24
N LEU A 102 -32.03 -3.15 26.79
CA LEU A 102 -31.18 -4.05 26.01
C LEU A 102 -31.99 -4.92 25.04
N LYS A 103 -33.18 -5.39 25.46
CA LYS A 103 -34.09 -6.15 24.59
C LYS A 103 -34.65 -5.27 23.47
N GLU A 104 -35.06 -4.04 23.76
CA GLU A 104 -35.52 -3.09 22.74
C GLU A 104 -34.41 -2.73 21.73
N LEU A 105 -33.19 -2.46 22.22
CA LEU A 105 -32.01 -2.21 21.39
C LEU A 105 -31.70 -3.41 20.48
N ARG A 106 -31.72 -4.64 21.03
CA ARG A 106 -31.51 -5.86 20.23
C ARG A 106 -32.57 -6.02 19.14
N ASN A 107 -33.84 -5.81 19.48
CA ASN A 107 -34.94 -5.96 18.52
C ASN A 107 -34.88 -4.90 17.41
N SER A 108 -34.35 -3.71 17.72
CA SER A 108 -34.26 -2.60 16.75
C SER A 108 -33.00 -2.66 15.89
N LEU A 109 -31.87 -3.10 16.45
CA LEU A 109 -30.55 -3.03 15.77
C LEU A 109 -30.10 -4.38 15.18
N CYS A 110 -30.51 -5.51 15.76
CA CYS A 110 -30.05 -6.83 15.31
C CYS A 110 -31.02 -7.56 14.35
N ILE A 111 -32.26 -7.09 14.21
CA ILE A 111 -33.29 -7.71 13.35
C ILE A 111 -33.40 -6.89 12.06
N PRO A 112 -33.13 -7.47 10.88
CA PRO A 112 -33.28 -6.75 9.62
C PRO A 112 -34.76 -6.41 9.40
N ASN A 113 -35.05 -5.18 8.96
CA ASN A 113 -36.35 -4.65 8.50
C ASN A 113 -37.18 -3.74 9.45
N ARG A 114 -36.54 -2.89 10.27
CA ARG A 114 -37.22 -1.76 10.95
C ARG A 114 -36.52 -0.43 10.66
N ASP A 115 -37.31 0.64 10.51
CA ASP A 115 -36.86 1.99 10.14
C ASP A 115 -35.73 2.52 11.05
N GLY A 116 -34.64 2.95 10.42
CA GLY A 116 -33.36 3.26 11.08
C GLY A 116 -33.32 4.51 11.97
N VAL A 117 -34.44 5.21 12.17
CA VAL A 117 -34.50 6.46 12.94
C VAL A 117 -34.47 6.20 14.46
N VAL A 118 -35.17 5.15 14.92
CA VAL A 118 -35.28 4.84 16.37
C VAL A 118 -33.97 4.33 16.95
N GLY A 119 -33.17 3.58 16.17
CA GLY A 119 -31.89 3.03 16.62
C GLY A 119 -30.84 4.09 16.96
N GLY A 120 -30.81 5.21 16.22
CA GLY A 120 -29.86 6.30 16.45
C GLY A 120 -30.10 7.04 17.76
N GLU A 121 -31.34 7.38 18.05
CA GLU A 121 -31.72 8.05 19.31
C GLU A 121 -31.47 7.17 20.54
N MET A 122 -31.71 5.85 20.43
CA MET A 122 -31.43 4.91 21.52
C MET A 122 -29.93 4.74 21.77
N LEU A 123 -29.11 4.76 20.72
CA LEU A 123 -27.66 4.71 20.86
C LEU A 123 -27.07 6.01 21.42
N GLN A 124 -27.70 7.16 21.18
CA GLN A 124 -27.35 8.43 21.82
C GLN A 124 -27.64 8.42 23.32
N LYS A 125 -28.77 7.82 23.74
CA LYS A 125 -29.13 7.66 25.16
C LYS A 125 -28.19 6.73 25.92
N GLY A 126 -27.43 5.89 25.21
CA GLY A 126 -26.42 5.01 25.78
C GLY A 126 -26.94 3.60 26.06
N ILE A 127 -26.03 2.64 25.95
CA ILE A 127 -26.22 1.22 26.27
C ILE A 127 -25.63 1.02 27.66
N PRO A 128 -26.46 0.70 28.67
CA PRO A 128 -25.98 0.40 30.01
C PRO A 128 -25.23 -0.93 30.02
N LEU A 129 -23.99 -0.90 30.49
CA LEU A 129 -23.13 -2.07 30.64
C LEU A 129 -23.26 -2.65 32.07
N PRO A 130 -23.00 -3.96 32.26
CA PRO A 130 -23.07 -4.63 33.56
C PRO A 130 -22.14 -4.06 34.65
N ASP A 131 -21.00 -3.49 34.25
CA ASP A 131 -19.99 -2.86 35.13
C ASP A 131 -20.39 -1.45 35.61
N GLY A 132 -21.55 -0.94 35.18
CA GLY A 132 -22.00 0.42 35.45
C GLY A 132 -21.60 1.43 34.37
N GLY A 133 -20.78 1.02 33.41
CA GLY A 133 -20.38 1.85 32.28
C GLY A 133 -21.53 2.13 31.30
N HIS A 134 -21.37 3.18 30.50
CA HIS A 134 -22.34 3.60 29.49
C HIS A 134 -21.66 3.73 28.12
N LEU A 135 -22.08 2.88 27.17
CA LEU A 135 -21.62 2.94 25.80
C LEU A 135 -22.61 3.74 24.94
N SER A 136 -22.19 4.89 24.43
CA SER A 136 -23.02 5.76 23.59
C SER A 136 -22.44 5.92 22.18
N MET A 137 -23.30 6.31 21.24
CA MET A 137 -22.90 6.67 19.88
C MET A 137 -23.52 8.00 19.48
N ILE A 138 -22.68 8.97 19.08
CA ILE A 138 -23.11 10.28 18.60
C ILE A 138 -22.43 10.55 17.26
N SER A 139 -23.21 10.82 16.20
CA SER A 139 -22.67 11.12 14.85
C SER A 139 -21.62 10.11 14.36
N ASP A 140 -21.92 8.82 14.50
CA ASP A 140 -21.04 7.68 14.16
C ASP A 140 -19.75 7.55 15.00
N ILE A 141 -19.62 8.31 16.07
CA ILE A 141 -18.51 8.23 17.03
C ILE A 141 -18.98 7.48 18.26
N TRP A 142 -18.29 6.40 18.59
CA TRP A 142 -18.54 5.62 19.81
C TRP A 142 -17.79 6.23 20.99
N ALA A 143 -18.42 6.22 22.16
CA ALA A 143 -17.80 6.62 23.42
C ALA A 143 -18.25 5.71 24.57
N ILE A 144 -17.33 5.40 25.48
CA ILE A 144 -17.63 4.70 26.73
C ILE A 144 -17.33 5.64 27.90
N ASP A 145 -18.31 5.87 28.77
CA ASP A 145 -18.21 6.78 29.93
C ASP A 145 -17.69 8.18 29.54
N GLY A 146 -18.16 8.69 28.39
CA GLY A 146 -17.74 9.98 27.83
C GLY A 146 -16.38 9.98 27.14
N ARG A 147 -15.63 8.86 27.11
CA ARG A 147 -14.34 8.73 26.43
C ARG A 147 -14.52 8.15 25.04
N THR A 148 -13.97 8.81 24.02
CA THR A 148 -14.09 8.38 22.62
C THR A 148 -13.35 7.07 22.35
N LEU A 149 -13.99 6.14 21.65
CA LEU A 149 -13.43 4.85 21.27
C LEU A 149 -12.82 4.87 19.86
N PRO A 150 -11.74 4.09 19.62
CA PRO A 150 -11.07 4.04 18.31
C PRO A 150 -11.84 3.15 17.32
N GLY A 151 -12.88 3.72 16.70
CA GLY A 151 -13.58 3.11 15.57
C GLY A 151 -14.92 2.44 15.91
N SER A 152 -15.35 1.50 15.06
CA SER A 152 -16.66 0.86 15.15
C SER A 152 -16.69 -0.26 16.18
N VAL A 153 -17.70 -0.29 17.03
CA VAL A 153 -17.96 -1.34 18.04
C VAL A 153 -18.67 -2.54 17.41
N PRO A 154 -18.42 -3.80 17.84
CA PRO A 154 -19.18 -4.96 17.40
C PRO A 154 -20.57 -5.01 18.06
N ILE A 155 -21.40 -3.98 17.80
CA ILE A 155 -22.67 -3.73 18.47
C ILE A 155 -23.66 -4.91 18.42
N ASN A 156 -23.73 -5.63 17.29
CA ASN A 156 -24.60 -6.79 17.15
C ASN A 156 -24.15 -7.95 18.03
N HIS A 157 -22.84 -8.16 18.16
CA HIS A 157 -22.30 -9.18 19.04
C HIS A 157 -22.39 -8.76 20.50
N LEU A 158 -22.16 -7.48 20.82
CA LEU A 158 -22.31 -6.93 22.16
C LEU A 158 -23.74 -7.10 22.68
N LEU A 159 -24.75 -6.67 21.92
CA LEU A 159 -26.14 -6.81 22.32
C LEU A 159 -26.55 -8.28 22.46
N ARG A 160 -26.04 -9.17 21.59
CA ARG A 160 -26.29 -10.62 21.72
C ARG A 160 -25.66 -11.23 22.96
N ALA A 161 -24.46 -10.77 23.35
CA ALA A 161 -23.83 -11.19 24.59
C ALA A 161 -24.68 -10.72 25.79
N LEU A 162 -24.98 -9.42 25.87
CA LEU A 162 -25.71 -8.80 26.98
C LEU A 162 -27.16 -9.31 27.14
N THR A 163 -27.81 -9.70 26.05
CA THR A 163 -29.17 -10.24 26.06
C THR A 163 -29.22 -11.78 25.98
N GLY A 164 -28.08 -12.44 26.18
CA GLY A 164 -27.98 -13.90 26.22
C GLY A 164 -28.79 -14.53 27.36
N ASN A 165 -28.81 -15.86 27.41
CA ASN A 165 -29.43 -16.61 28.51
C ASN A 165 -28.64 -16.46 29.82
N SER A 166 -29.23 -16.83 30.98
CA SER A 166 -28.59 -16.65 32.30
C SER A 166 -27.19 -17.27 32.39
N LYS A 167 -26.99 -18.47 31.81
CA LYS A 167 -25.69 -19.17 31.79
C LYS A 167 -24.66 -18.50 30.88
N GLU A 168 -25.10 -17.82 29.83
CA GLU A 168 -24.24 -17.01 28.97
C GLU A 168 -23.83 -15.72 29.66
N ARG A 169 -24.72 -15.14 30.47
CA ARG A 169 -24.45 -13.92 31.26
C ARG A 169 -23.46 -14.15 32.39
N GLU A 170 -23.59 -15.27 33.09
CA GLU A 170 -22.65 -15.70 34.14
C GLU A 170 -21.20 -15.81 33.60
N ARG A 171 -21.03 -16.19 32.32
CA ARG A 171 -19.70 -16.32 31.69
C ARG A 171 -18.98 -15.01 31.42
N PHE A 172 -19.65 -13.87 31.57
CA PHE A 172 -19.03 -12.55 31.48
C PHE A 172 -19.28 -11.69 32.72
N GLU A 173 -19.65 -12.32 33.83
CA GLU A 173 -19.62 -11.68 35.14
C GLU A 173 -18.20 -11.14 35.41
N ASN A 174 -18.11 -9.92 35.94
CA ASN A 174 -16.86 -9.17 36.17
C ASN A 174 -16.06 -8.76 34.93
N CYS A 175 -16.66 -8.80 33.72
CA CYS A 175 -16.03 -8.24 32.52
C CYS A 175 -15.83 -6.73 32.65
N ASP A 176 -14.59 -6.27 32.54
CA ASP A 176 -14.24 -4.86 32.34
C ASP A 176 -14.45 -4.52 30.86
N TRP A 177 -15.64 -4.01 30.55
CA TRP A 177 -16.02 -3.71 29.16
C TRP A 177 -15.20 -2.57 28.59
N LYS A 178 -14.72 -1.67 29.43
CA LYS A 178 -13.86 -0.57 29.02
C LYS A 178 -12.50 -1.06 28.58
N SER A 179 -11.83 -1.89 29.37
CA SER A 179 -10.55 -2.50 29.01
C SER A 179 -10.70 -3.38 27.75
N LEU A 180 -11.73 -4.23 27.73
CA LEU A 180 -11.99 -5.13 26.60
C LEU A 180 -12.22 -4.39 25.29
N LEU A 181 -13.19 -3.46 25.27
CA LEU A 181 -13.57 -2.77 24.04
C LEU A 181 -12.45 -1.85 23.57
N THR A 182 -11.81 -1.11 24.47
CA THR A 182 -10.70 -0.23 24.09
C THR A 182 -9.58 -1.00 23.38
N THR A 183 -9.13 -2.09 23.98
CA THR A 183 -8.03 -2.91 23.44
C THR A 183 -8.44 -3.63 22.14
N LEU A 184 -9.62 -4.26 22.14
CA LEU A 184 -10.16 -4.95 20.96
C LEU A 184 -10.31 -4.02 19.76
N LEU A 185 -10.76 -2.78 19.98
CA LEU A 185 -11.00 -1.83 18.90
C LEU A 185 -9.71 -1.33 18.27
N ILE A 186 -8.64 -1.12 19.05
CA ILE A 186 -7.32 -0.82 18.51
C ILE A 186 -6.84 -1.95 17.60
N VAL A 187 -7.06 -3.20 18.03
CA VAL A 187 -6.65 -4.39 17.27
C VAL A 187 -7.50 -4.60 16.01
N ALA A 188 -8.82 -4.47 16.11
CA ALA A 188 -9.77 -4.83 15.04
C ALA A 188 -10.06 -3.69 14.05
N ASN A 189 -9.87 -2.42 14.43
CA ASN A 189 -10.16 -1.26 13.58
C ASN A 189 -8.88 -0.61 13.02
N ARG A 190 -8.19 -1.29 12.09
CA ARG A 190 -7.05 -0.71 11.35
C ARG A 190 -7.39 0.56 10.53
N ARG A 191 -8.67 0.96 10.42
CA ARG A 191 -9.13 2.13 9.65
C ARG A 191 -9.30 3.41 10.47
N VAL A 192 -8.54 3.60 11.55
CA VAL A 192 -8.41 4.96 12.12
C VAL A 192 -7.61 5.88 11.17
N ASP A 193 -6.98 5.32 10.14
CA ASP A 193 -6.48 6.06 8.99
C ASP A 193 -7.63 6.61 8.10
N ARG A 194 -7.86 7.92 8.23
CA ARG A 194 -8.33 8.87 7.18
C ARG A 194 -9.79 9.36 7.14
N HIS A 195 -10.74 8.88 7.95
CA HIS A 195 -12.16 9.17 7.64
C HIS A 195 -13.00 9.87 8.72
N ASN A 196 -12.65 9.82 10.00
CA ASN A 196 -13.56 10.29 11.07
C ASN A 196 -13.24 11.68 11.66
N VAL A 197 -12.24 12.40 11.13
CA VAL A 197 -12.10 13.84 11.42
C VAL A 197 -12.83 14.60 10.31
N ARG A 198 -14.05 15.05 10.59
CA ARG A 198 -14.77 16.03 9.77
C ARG A 198 -13.99 17.35 9.81
N GLY A 199 -13.23 17.57 8.75
CA GLY A 199 -12.57 18.82 8.40
C GLY A 199 -12.02 18.67 6.98
N ASP A 200 -12.30 19.66 6.13
CA ASP A 200 -11.81 19.82 4.76
C ASP A 200 -12.20 18.79 3.71
N TYR A 201 -13.39 18.98 3.14
CA TYR A 201 -13.79 18.39 1.85
C TYR A 201 -13.10 19.10 0.67
N GLN A 202 -12.72 20.38 0.80
CA GLN A 202 -12.08 21.16 -0.27
C GLN A 202 -10.58 20.85 -0.47
N ARG A 203 -9.80 20.59 0.60
CA ARG A 203 -8.40 20.10 0.44
C ARG A 203 -8.29 18.69 -0.14
N ARG A 204 -9.39 17.94 -0.23
CA ARG A 204 -9.40 16.53 -0.71
C ARG A 204 -9.35 16.41 -2.23
N GLN A 205 -9.83 17.40 -2.99
CA GLN A 205 -9.65 17.36 -4.45
C GLN A 205 -8.21 17.62 -4.87
N MET A 206 -7.52 18.58 -4.23
CA MET A 206 -6.12 18.88 -4.55
C MET A 206 -5.14 17.75 -4.17
N ASN A 207 -5.42 17.03 -3.08
CA ASN A 207 -4.57 15.93 -2.62
C ASN A 207 -4.79 14.59 -3.35
N ARG A 208 -5.92 14.40 -4.05
CA ARG A 208 -6.17 13.14 -4.79
C ARG A 208 -5.34 13.10 -6.07
N VAL A 209 -5.19 14.25 -6.73
CA VAL A 209 -4.35 14.41 -7.91
C VAL A 209 -2.86 14.34 -7.53
N GLN A 210 -2.42 15.04 -6.47
CA GLN A 210 -1.04 14.92 -5.97
C GLN A 210 -0.66 13.50 -5.50
N ARG A 211 -1.59 12.73 -4.89
CA ARG A 211 -1.29 11.34 -4.47
C ARG A 211 -1.25 10.32 -5.61
N ILE A 212 -1.92 10.60 -6.72
CA ILE A 212 -1.82 9.78 -7.94
C ILE A 212 -0.50 10.10 -8.66
N LEU A 213 -0.08 11.37 -8.65
CA LEU A 213 1.17 11.86 -9.26
C LEU A 213 2.45 11.47 -8.49
N LEU A 214 2.38 11.27 -7.17
CA LEU A 214 3.55 10.93 -6.33
C LEU A 214 3.88 9.42 -6.25
N ARG A 215 3.31 8.57 -7.12
CA ARG A 215 3.85 7.20 -7.32
C ARG A 215 5.13 7.27 -8.16
N ARG A 216 6.19 7.84 -7.60
CA ARG A 216 7.49 7.19 -7.70
C ARG A 216 7.36 5.95 -6.84
N GLU A 217 7.51 4.77 -7.42
CA GLU A 217 7.71 3.54 -6.66
C GLU A 217 8.94 3.76 -5.78
N HIS A 218 8.67 4.24 -4.56
CA HIS A 218 9.61 4.08 -3.48
C HIS A 218 9.75 2.57 -3.34
N GLN A 219 10.98 2.07 -3.33
CA GLN A 219 11.27 0.73 -2.82
C GLN A 219 10.37 0.50 -1.60
N PRO A 220 9.67 -0.65 -1.49
CA PRO A 220 8.82 -0.92 -0.35
C PRO A 220 9.69 -0.73 0.90
N GLY A 221 9.46 0.36 1.62
CA GLY A 221 10.17 0.62 2.88
C GLY A 221 10.06 -0.64 3.73
N ARG A 222 11.18 -1.03 4.38
CA ARG A 222 11.27 -2.28 5.15
C ARG A 222 9.99 -2.49 5.95
N ALA A 223 9.21 -3.49 5.55
CA ALA A 223 7.92 -3.76 6.16
C ALA A 223 8.17 -4.25 7.58
N LEU A 224 7.96 -3.39 8.57
CA LEU A 224 7.87 -3.79 9.98
C LEU A 224 6.82 -4.89 10.12
N PHE A 225 7.11 -5.86 10.98
CA PHE A 225 6.18 -6.91 11.38
C PHE A 225 4.85 -6.29 11.84
N GLU A 226 3.71 -6.83 11.37
CA GLU A 226 2.40 -6.28 11.70
C GLU A 226 2.07 -6.40 13.20
N GLY A 227 2.53 -7.42 13.91
CA GLY A 227 2.30 -7.53 15.36
C GLY A 227 3.14 -6.53 16.17
N ALA A 228 4.34 -6.15 15.71
CA ALA A 228 5.13 -5.10 16.33
C ALA A 228 4.46 -3.73 16.09
N ASP A 229 4.00 -3.46 14.86
CA ASP A 229 3.17 -2.30 14.53
C ASP A 229 1.88 -2.28 15.36
N LEU A 230 1.24 -3.42 15.57
CA LEU A 230 0.02 -3.55 16.36
C LEU A 230 0.26 -3.28 17.85
N PHE A 231 1.33 -3.84 18.42
CA PHE A 231 1.72 -3.62 19.81
C PHE A 231 2.07 -2.14 20.06
N LEU A 232 2.90 -1.55 19.20
CA LEU A 232 3.27 -0.13 19.32
C LEU A 232 2.05 0.79 19.20
N ARG A 233 1.11 0.50 18.30
CA ARG A 233 -0.17 1.22 18.20
C ARG A 233 -1.02 1.08 19.45
N TRP A 234 -1.06 -0.13 20.01
CA TRP A 234 -1.77 -0.38 21.26
C TRP A 234 -1.13 0.41 22.40
N ASN A 235 0.19 0.35 22.58
CA ASN A 235 0.93 1.11 23.59
C ASN A 235 0.68 2.63 23.45
N ALA A 236 0.85 3.18 22.25
CA ALA A 236 0.58 4.59 21.98
C ALA A 236 -0.89 4.97 22.21
N GLY A 237 -1.83 4.07 21.89
CA GLY A 237 -3.25 4.25 22.16
C GLY A 237 -3.56 4.29 23.65
N MET A 238 -2.98 3.38 24.43
CA MET A 238 -3.14 3.31 25.88
C MET A 238 -2.55 4.54 26.59
N ASN A 239 -1.34 4.97 26.22
CA ASN A 239 -0.71 6.17 26.78
C ASN A 239 -1.55 7.43 26.54
N ARG A 240 -2.21 7.53 25.39
CA ARG A 240 -3.10 8.67 25.07
C ARG A 240 -4.40 8.63 25.86
N LEU A 241 -4.97 7.45 26.10
CA LEU A 241 -6.14 7.29 26.96
C LEU A 241 -5.82 7.59 28.43
N ALA A 242 -4.60 7.27 28.87
CA ALA A 242 -4.08 7.69 30.16
C ALA A 242 -3.92 9.22 30.22
N ALA A 243 -3.29 9.85 29.23
CA ALA A 243 -3.12 11.31 29.16
C ALA A 243 -4.44 12.09 29.18
N GLN A 244 -5.50 11.55 28.56
CA GLN A 244 -6.85 12.11 28.62
C GLN A 244 -7.51 11.96 30.01
N ALA A 245 -7.15 10.92 30.78
CA ALA A 245 -7.67 10.71 32.14
C ALA A 245 -7.09 11.70 33.17
N PHE A 246 -5.92 12.28 32.90
CA PHE A 246 -5.22 13.22 33.79
C PHE A 246 -5.39 14.70 33.41
N GLY A 247 -6.39 15.06 32.59
CA GLY A 247 -6.79 16.45 32.36
C GLY A 247 -5.92 17.25 31.38
N GLY A 248 -5.20 16.59 30.46
CA GLY A 248 -4.51 17.28 29.37
C GLY A 248 -5.48 18.09 28.49
N ALA A 249 -5.15 19.37 28.24
CA ALA A 249 -6.01 20.30 27.51
C ALA A 249 -6.44 19.78 26.12
N PRO A 250 -7.68 20.03 25.68
CA PRO A 250 -8.17 19.60 24.38
C PRO A 250 -7.61 20.52 23.30
N HIS A 251 -6.35 20.34 22.91
CA HIS A 251 -5.77 21.05 21.77
C HIS A 251 -5.79 20.13 20.55
N ASN A 252 -6.68 20.46 19.61
CA ASN A 252 -6.77 19.93 18.24
C ASN A 252 -6.77 18.40 18.10
N ALA A 253 -7.97 17.80 18.22
CA ALA A 253 -8.23 16.43 17.80
C ALA A 253 -7.79 16.13 16.34
N GLY A 254 -7.69 17.14 15.47
CA GLY A 254 -7.17 16.98 14.09
C GLY A 254 -5.64 16.98 13.94
N GLY A 255 -4.89 17.59 14.87
CA GLY A 255 -3.42 17.69 14.82
C GLY A 255 -2.71 16.49 15.44
N VAL A 256 -3.31 15.93 16.50
CA VAL A 256 -2.74 14.81 17.29
C VAL A 256 -2.74 13.48 16.54
N PHE A 257 -3.69 13.26 15.63
CA PHE A 257 -3.67 12.12 14.69
C PHE A 257 -2.67 12.31 13.54
N GLY A 258 -2.37 13.56 13.16
CA GLY A 258 -1.31 13.87 12.19
C GLY A 258 0.08 13.52 12.73
N HIS A 259 0.33 13.75 14.02
CA HIS A 259 1.57 13.35 14.68
C HIS A 259 1.74 11.82 14.79
N MET A 260 0.67 11.06 15.05
CA MET A 260 0.70 9.57 15.03
C MET A 260 1.16 9.02 13.67
N VAL A 261 0.62 9.58 12.58
CA VAL A 261 0.95 9.16 11.21
C VAL A 261 2.37 9.58 10.83
N ASN A 262 2.86 10.70 11.37
CA ASN A 262 4.22 11.17 11.14
C ASN A 262 5.24 10.36 11.94
N GLU A 263 4.98 10.05 13.21
CA GLU A 263 5.83 9.23 14.09
C GLU A 263 5.94 7.79 13.56
N ILE A 264 4.83 7.15 13.19
CA ILE A 264 4.84 5.82 12.53
C ILE A 264 5.47 5.89 11.11
N ARG A 265 5.41 7.04 10.42
CA ARG A 265 6.13 7.26 9.14
C ARG A 265 7.62 7.45 9.33
N GLU A 266 8.06 8.06 10.44
CA GLU A 266 9.47 8.23 10.80
C GLU A 266 10.08 6.86 11.15
N ILE A 267 9.35 6.02 11.90
CA ILE A 267 9.71 4.61 12.14
C ILE A 267 9.88 3.86 10.80
N ARG A 268 8.96 4.05 9.83
CA ARG A 268 9.09 3.45 8.48
C ARG A 268 10.24 4.01 7.63
N ARG A 269 10.84 5.14 8.00
CA ARG A 269 11.94 5.79 7.27
C ARG A 269 13.33 5.32 7.70
N GLY A 270 13.43 4.37 8.63
CA GLY A 270 14.64 3.57 8.87
C GLY A 270 15.73 4.25 9.70
N GLY A 271 15.39 5.24 10.53
CA GLY A 271 16.39 5.98 11.33
C GLY A 271 16.28 5.86 12.86
N MET A 272 15.26 5.21 13.42
CA MET A 272 14.89 5.44 14.83
C MET A 272 14.13 4.25 15.44
N GLU A 273 14.50 3.01 15.10
CA GLU A 273 13.83 1.81 15.65
C GLU A 273 14.21 1.56 17.12
N GLU A 274 15.48 1.71 17.52
CA GLU A 274 15.91 1.48 18.91
C GLU A 274 15.38 2.52 19.92
N GLU A 275 15.24 3.79 19.51
CA GLU A 275 14.82 4.86 20.42
C GLU A 275 13.35 4.71 20.87
N VAL A 276 12.43 4.30 19.99
CA VAL A 276 10.98 4.15 20.30
C VAL A 276 10.69 3.06 21.34
N TRP A 277 11.43 1.95 21.32
CA TRP A 277 11.24 0.87 22.30
C TRP A 277 11.89 1.20 23.65
N SER A 278 12.92 2.05 23.65
CA SER A 278 13.57 2.54 24.88
C SER A 278 12.72 3.53 25.68
N GLU A 279 11.75 4.18 25.03
CA GLU A 279 10.78 5.10 25.65
C GLU A 279 9.57 4.37 26.28
N ILE A 280 9.44 3.05 26.13
CA ILE A 280 8.32 2.29 26.70
C ILE A 280 8.54 2.10 28.20
N ASP A 281 7.62 2.65 29.00
CA ASP A 281 7.53 2.35 30.44
C ASP A 281 6.94 0.94 30.63
N TRP A 282 7.81 -0.06 30.58
CA TRP A 282 7.40 -1.45 30.70
C TRP A 282 6.82 -1.77 32.08
N ASP A 283 7.27 -1.10 33.15
CA ASP A 283 6.85 -1.40 34.52
C ASP A 283 5.43 -0.90 34.76
N LEU A 284 5.08 0.26 34.21
CA LEU A 284 3.70 0.73 34.14
C LEU A 284 2.80 -0.27 33.39
N LEU A 285 3.24 -0.79 32.24
CA LEU A 285 2.43 -1.72 31.45
C LEU A 285 2.23 -3.08 32.13
N GLN A 286 3.25 -3.61 32.81
CA GLN A 286 3.15 -4.89 33.52
C GLN A 286 2.20 -4.86 34.72
N SER A 287 1.97 -3.69 35.31
CA SER A 287 1.02 -3.54 36.43
C SER A 287 -0.42 -3.92 36.08
N ASN A 288 -0.78 -3.93 34.78
CA ASN A 288 -2.12 -4.27 34.30
C ASN A 288 -2.33 -5.77 34.02
N ASN A 289 -1.37 -6.63 34.40
CA ASN A 289 -1.40 -8.09 34.19
C ASN A 289 -1.68 -8.53 32.74
N GLN A 290 -1.17 -7.78 31.77
CA GLN A 290 -1.34 -8.06 30.34
C GLN A 290 -0.21 -8.97 29.86
N LEU A 291 -0.53 -10.22 29.51
CA LEU A 291 0.47 -11.26 29.23
C LEU A 291 1.31 -10.97 27.98
N TRP A 292 0.74 -10.32 26.95
CA TRP A 292 1.52 -9.92 25.77
C TRP A 292 2.61 -8.90 26.09
N VAL A 293 2.43 -8.04 27.10
CA VAL A 293 3.47 -7.08 27.54
C VAL A 293 4.68 -7.82 28.10
N LYS A 294 4.45 -8.86 28.91
CA LYS A 294 5.52 -9.70 29.46
C LYS A 294 6.30 -10.38 28.33
N ARG A 295 5.60 -10.99 27.38
CA ARG A 295 6.20 -11.63 26.19
C ARG A 295 7.05 -10.67 25.35
N TRP A 296 6.56 -9.45 25.11
CA TRP A 296 7.33 -8.44 24.38
C TRP A 296 8.57 -8.00 25.14
N ARG A 297 8.50 -7.85 26.47
CA ARG A 297 9.67 -7.54 27.30
C ARG A 297 10.73 -8.65 27.17
N GLU A 298 10.33 -9.91 27.31
CA GLU A 298 11.23 -11.08 27.17
C GLU A 298 11.96 -11.08 25.81
N VAL A 299 11.21 -10.87 24.72
CA VAL A 299 11.79 -10.83 23.36
C VAL A 299 12.78 -9.68 23.17
N MET A 300 12.53 -8.53 23.82
CA MET A 300 13.41 -7.37 23.77
C MET A 300 14.66 -7.56 24.65
N ASP A 301 14.51 -8.17 25.83
CA ASP A 301 15.62 -8.50 26.74
C ASP A 301 16.57 -9.53 26.12
N ASP A 302 16.04 -10.45 25.31
CA ASP A 302 16.82 -11.45 24.55
C ASP A 302 17.62 -10.85 23.37
N GLY A 303 17.48 -9.54 23.11
CA GLY A 303 18.23 -8.84 22.05
C GLY A 303 17.85 -9.24 20.63
N THR A 304 16.66 -9.80 20.42
CA THR A 304 16.21 -10.25 19.09
C THR A 304 15.99 -9.04 18.18
N PRO A 305 16.73 -8.90 17.04
CA PRO A 305 16.54 -7.74 16.18
C PRO A 305 15.15 -7.77 15.54
N LEU A 306 14.37 -6.70 15.69
CA LEU A 306 13.02 -6.53 15.12
C LEU A 306 13.01 -6.71 13.59
N ALA A 307 14.12 -6.34 12.94
CA ALA A 307 14.34 -6.54 11.52
C ALA A 307 14.34 -8.03 11.09
N THR A 308 14.41 -8.98 12.03
CA THR A 308 14.37 -10.43 11.78
C THR A 308 12.93 -10.97 11.81
N MET A 309 11.97 -10.21 12.33
CA MET A 309 10.56 -10.61 12.46
C MET A 309 9.77 -10.40 11.15
N ARG A 310 10.36 -10.74 10.00
CA ARG A 310 9.79 -10.47 8.67
C ARG A 310 8.88 -11.59 8.20
N SER A 311 7.61 -11.54 8.56
CA SER A 311 6.59 -12.27 7.83
C SER A 311 5.23 -11.62 7.98
N TRP A 312 4.70 -11.14 6.85
CA TRP A 312 3.42 -10.47 6.79
C TRP A 312 2.27 -11.48 6.67
N ALA A 313 1.13 -11.21 7.32
CA ALA A 313 -0.13 -11.83 6.91
C ALA A 313 -1.38 -11.03 7.28
N GLY A 314 -1.31 -9.71 7.17
CA GLY A 314 -2.47 -8.84 7.28
C GLY A 314 -3.25 -8.93 8.61
N PRO A 315 -4.38 -8.20 8.71
CA PRO A 315 -5.12 -8.08 9.95
C PRO A 315 -5.77 -9.40 10.36
N SER A 316 -5.58 -9.79 11.62
CA SER A 316 -6.18 -11.00 12.18
C SER A 316 -7.66 -10.84 12.50
N LEU A 317 -8.04 -9.67 13.01
CA LEU A 317 -9.41 -9.37 13.46
C LEU A 317 -9.98 -8.16 12.70
N ARG A 318 -11.29 -8.14 12.50
CA ARG A 318 -12.02 -6.96 12.03
C ARG A 318 -13.42 -6.88 12.61
N ILE A 319 -13.96 -5.67 12.65
CA ILE A 319 -15.37 -5.43 12.92
C ILE A 319 -16.04 -5.01 11.62
N HIS A 320 -17.10 -5.74 11.25
CA HIS A 320 -17.86 -5.46 10.03
C HIS A 320 -19.35 -5.70 10.27
N LEU A 321 -20.16 -4.69 9.94
CA LEU A 321 -21.62 -4.71 10.15
C LEU A 321 -21.99 -5.08 11.61
N GLY A 322 -21.29 -4.47 12.58
CA GLY A 322 -21.51 -4.71 14.00
C GLY A 322 -21.12 -6.11 14.50
N LYS A 323 -20.41 -6.92 13.69
CA LYS A 323 -19.98 -8.27 14.05
C LYS A 323 -18.46 -8.37 14.05
N LEU A 324 -17.92 -9.05 15.07
CA LEU A 324 -16.50 -9.38 15.14
C LEU A 324 -16.18 -10.59 14.26
N GLN A 325 -15.13 -10.48 13.46
CA GLN A 325 -14.70 -11.49 12.50
C GLN A 325 -13.19 -11.72 12.59
N ILE A 326 -12.78 -12.96 12.34
CA ILE A 326 -11.38 -13.38 12.26
C ILE A 326 -11.05 -13.79 10.83
N ARG A 327 -9.85 -13.47 10.39
CA ARG A 327 -9.33 -13.85 9.08
C ARG A 327 -8.91 -15.32 9.11
N THR A 328 -9.39 -16.16 8.21
CA THR A 328 -9.07 -17.59 8.15
C THR A 328 -8.81 -18.03 6.71
N ILE A 329 -8.03 -19.08 6.51
CA ILE A 329 -7.77 -19.64 5.18
C ILE A 329 -8.79 -20.74 4.88
N LYS A 330 -9.32 -20.70 3.65
CA LYS A 330 -10.16 -21.75 3.07
C LYS A 330 -9.84 -21.90 1.59
N ASN A 331 -9.47 -23.11 1.19
CA ASN A 331 -8.97 -23.52 -0.11
C ASN A 331 -7.87 -22.57 -0.61
N GLY A 332 -6.87 -22.27 0.23
CA GLY A 332 -5.79 -21.33 -0.06
C GLY A 332 -6.19 -19.85 -0.13
N LYS A 333 -7.46 -19.50 0.11
CA LYS A 333 -7.94 -18.11 0.06
C LYS A 333 -8.28 -17.59 1.45
N TRP A 334 -7.88 -16.35 1.71
CA TRP A 334 -8.27 -15.64 2.93
C TRP A 334 -9.75 -15.25 2.88
N ILE A 335 -10.50 -15.71 3.89
CA ILE A 335 -11.90 -15.34 4.12
C ILE A 335 -12.08 -14.83 5.55
N TRP A 336 -13.19 -14.16 5.80
CA TRP A 336 -13.53 -13.67 7.13
C TRP A 336 -14.59 -14.55 7.76
N SER A 337 -14.21 -15.25 8.83
CA SER A 337 -15.08 -16.12 9.62
C SER A 337 -15.67 -15.35 10.80
N GLN A 338 -16.95 -15.58 11.11
CA GLN A 338 -17.62 -14.92 12.23
C GLN A 338 -17.13 -15.51 13.57
N ILE A 339 -16.85 -14.62 14.53
CA ILE A 339 -16.55 -15.02 15.91
C ILE A 339 -17.86 -14.98 16.71
N PRO A 340 -18.16 -15.97 17.57
CA PRO A 340 -19.32 -15.94 18.46
C PRO A 340 -19.32 -14.71 19.37
N PRO A 341 -20.49 -14.30 19.90
CA PRO A 341 -20.59 -13.15 20.77
C PRO A 341 -20.12 -13.45 22.21
N TRP A 342 -18.88 -13.93 22.40
CA TRP A 342 -18.35 -14.33 23.71
C TRP A 342 -17.16 -13.44 24.12
N PRO A 343 -17.33 -12.59 25.14
CA PRO A 343 -16.28 -11.67 25.59
C PRO A 343 -14.93 -12.33 25.90
N ARG A 344 -14.92 -13.48 26.59
CA ARG A 344 -13.66 -14.23 26.88
C ARG A 344 -12.92 -14.65 25.62
N LEU A 345 -13.64 -15.10 24.58
CA LEU A 345 -13.04 -15.44 23.29
C LEU A 345 -12.48 -14.20 22.58
N TRP A 346 -13.16 -13.06 22.67
CA TRP A 346 -12.64 -11.81 22.11
C TRP A 346 -11.35 -11.39 22.82
N ALA A 347 -11.31 -11.50 24.15
CA ALA A 347 -10.15 -11.19 24.97
C ALA A 347 -8.96 -12.11 24.65
N LEU A 348 -9.18 -13.43 24.58
CA LEU A 348 -8.19 -14.43 24.19
C LEU A 348 -7.56 -14.12 22.83
N LEU A 349 -8.39 -13.94 21.78
CA LEU A 349 -7.91 -13.67 20.43
C LEU A 349 -7.21 -12.31 20.32
N THR A 350 -7.59 -11.34 21.15
CA THR A 350 -6.93 -10.03 21.23
C THR A 350 -5.55 -10.16 21.88
N SER A 351 -5.44 -10.92 22.97
CA SER A 351 -4.15 -11.24 23.62
C SER A 351 -3.19 -11.91 22.63
N TRP A 352 -3.67 -12.94 21.92
CA TRP A 352 -2.85 -13.63 20.92
C TRP A 352 -2.43 -12.72 19.76
N ALA A 353 -3.31 -11.81 19.32
CA ALA A 353 -2.98 -10.88 18.24
C ALA A 353 -1.92 -9.86 18.64
N LEU A 354 -1.92 -9.42 19.90
CA LEU A 354 -0.95 -8.49 20.47
C LEU A 354 0.37 -9.16 20.89
N SER A 355 0.41 -10.50 20.97
CA SER A 355 1.61 -11.24 21.36
C SER A 355 2.67 -11.25 20.23
N PRO A 356 3.97 -11.32 20.57
CA PRO A 356 5.05 -11.29 19.57
C PRO A 356 5.04 -12.52 18.67
N PRO A 357 5.52 -12.45 17.43
CA PRO A 357 5.44 -13.57 16.47
C PRO A 357 6.17 -14.83 16.89
N SER A 358 7.23 -14.69 17.68
CA SER A 358 8.00 -15.79 18.24
C SER A 358 7.25 -16.53 19.35
N SER A 359 6.23 -15.93 19.96
CA SER A 359 5.45 -16.56 21.05
C SER A 359 4.54 -17.66 20.55
N ASP A 360 4.34 -18.67 21.39
CA ASP A 360 3.42 -19.78 21.12
C ASP A 360 1.99 -19.28 20.90
N GLU A 361 1.56 -18.24 21.60
CA GLU A 361 0.21 -17.67 21.50
C GLU A 361 -0.04 -17.01 20.14
N HIS A 362 0.95 -16.28 19.63
CA HIS A 362 0.86 -15.76 18.27
C HIS A 362 0.87 -16.90 17.25
N GLN A 363 1.73 -17.92 17.44
CA GLN A 363 1.76 -19.12 16.60
C GLN A 363 0.42 -19.88 16.63
N HIS A 364 -0.24 -19.95 17.79
CA HIS A 364 -1.58 -20.53 17.95
C HIS A 364 -2.64 -19.72 17.20
N LEU A 365 -2.59 -18.38 17.23
CA LEU A 365 -3.47 -17.56 16.40
C LEU A 365 -3.25 -17.85 14.92
N ARG A 366 -2.00 -17.88 14.46
CA ARG A 366 -1.66 -18.18 13.06
C ARG A 366 -2.13 -19.58 12.67
N ALA A 367 -1.90 -20.57 13.52
CA ALA A 367 -2.36 -21.94 13.35
C ALA A 367 -3.89 -22.05 13.35
N LEU A 368 -4.61 -21.28 14.17
CA LEU A 368 -6.06 -21.18 14.15
C LEU A 368 -6.56 -20.62 12.82
N GLN A 369 -5.95 -19.56 12.33
CA GLN A 369 -6.31 -18.96 11.04
C GLN A 369 -6.08 -19.91 9.87
N TRP A 370 -5.03 -20.74 9.95
CA TRP A 370 -4.68 -21.73 8.94
C TRP A 370 -5.56 -22.98 8.99
N CYS A 371 -5.73 -23.55 10.18
CA CYS A 371 -6.37 -24.86 10.38
C CYS A 371 -7.88 -24.75 10.63
N TRP A 372 -8.48 -23.56 10.52
CA TRP A 372 -9.90 -23.39 10.84
C TRP A 372 -10.80 -24.24 9.95
N HIS A 373 -10.57 -24.24 8.63
CA HIS A 373 -11.38 -25.00 7.67
C HIS A 373 -10.71 -26.28 7.19
N GLU A 374 -9.37 -26.33 7.19
CA GLU A 374 -8.55 -27.41 6.62
C GLU A 374 -7.61 -28.02 7.65
N ASN A 375 -7.20 -29.27 7.47
CA ASN A 375 -6.38 -30.00 8.46
C ASN A 375 -5.03 -29.29 8.65
N CYS A 376 -4.23 -29.71 9.63
CA CYS A 376 -2.89 -29.15 9.89
C CYS A 376 -1.86 -29.28 8.74
N GLY A 377 -2.27 -29.73 7.56
CA GLY A 377 -1.42 -29.87 6.39
C GLY A 377 -0.85 -28.55 5.88
N GLU A 378 0.15 -28.66 5.01
CA GLU A 378 0.63 -27.51 4.23
C GLU A 378 -0.42 -27.03 3.24
N LEU A 379 -0.32 -25.76 2.86
CA LEU A 379 -0.98 -25.29 1.64
C LEU A 379 -0.29 -25.94 0.45
N VAL A 380 -1.08 -26.57 -0.40
CA VAL A 380 -0.62 -27.25 -1.60
C VAL A 380 -1.04 -26.44 -2.83
N PRO A 381 -0.11 -26.08 -3.72
CA PRO A 381 -0.44 -25.37 -4.95
C PRO A 381 -1.18 -26.30 -5.93
N ALA A 382 -1.84 -25.73 -6.93
CA ALA A 382 -2.48 -26.52 -7.97
C ALA A 382 -1.47 -27.37 -8.74
N GLU A 383 -1.87 -28.55 -9.22
CA GLU A 383 -0.97 -29.46 -9.95
C GLU A 383 -0.37 -28.82 -11.22
N SER A 384 -1.12 -27.93 -11.88
CA SER A 384 -0.60 -27.13 -13.01
C SER A 384 0.54 -26.20 -12.60
N GLU A 385 0.48 -25.61 -11.41
CA GLU A 385 1.55 -24.75 -10.87
C GLU A 385 2.79 -25.57 -10.52
N CYS A 386 2.62 -26.76 -9.94
CA CYS A 386 3.74 -27.67 -9.69
C CYS A 386 4.47 -28.04 -10.98
N ARG A 387 3.71 -28.43 -12.02
CA ARG A 387 4.28 -28.78 -13.33
C ARG A 387 5.02 -27.61 -13.98
N ALA A 388 4.45 -26.41 -13.91
CA ALA A 388 5.06 -25.20 -14.46
C ALA A 388 6.37 -24.82 -13.74
N LEU A 389 6.45 -25.01 -12.42
CA LEU A 389 7.69 -24.77 -11.68
C LEU A 389 8.76 -25.83 -11.92
N LEU A 390 8.37 -27.08 -12.17
CA LEU A 390 9.30 -28.12 -12.62
C LEU A 390 9.86 -27.79 -14.02
N LEU A 391 9.03 -27.25 -14.92
CA LEU A 391 9.49 -26.76 -16.22
C LEU A 391 10.47 -25.60 -16.07
N LEU A 392 10.14 -24.60 -15.24
CA LEU A 392 11.01 -23.46 -14.95
C LEU A 392 12.37 -23.92 -14.42
N ARG A 393 12.38 -24.88 -13.49
CA ARG A 393 13.62 -25.48 -12.99
C ARG A 393 14.43 -26.11 -14.12
N GLY A 394 13.78 -26.90 -14.99
CA GLY A 394 14.44 -27.53 -16.13
C GLY A 394 15.09 -26.50 -17.07
N ILE A 395 14.43 -25.38 -17.32
CA ILE A 395 14.98 -24.28 -18.13
C ILE A 395 16.20 -23.67 -17.44
N CYS A 396 16.10 -23.34 -16.15
CA CYS A 396 17.22 -22.76 -15.40
C CYS A 396 18.43 -23.70 -15.29
N GLU A 397 18.23 -25.02 -15.33
CA GLU A 397 19.32 -26.01 -15.29
C GLU A 397 19.91 -26.33 -16.69
N SER A 398 19.22 -25.93 -17.76
CA SER A 398 19.59 -26.31 -19.14
C SER A 398 20.66 -25.43 -19.79
N ASP A 399 20.74 -24.14 -19.42
CA ASP A 399 21.66 -23.17 -20.03
C ASP A 399 22.56 -22.51 -18.97
N LYS A 400 23.86 -22.43 -19.27
CA LYS A 400 24.87 -21.85 -18.36
C LYS A 400 24.76 -20.34 -18.23
N ARG A 401 24.08 -19.67 -19.16
CA ARG A 401 23.78 -18.22 -19.11
C ARG A 401 22.72 -17.88 -18.05
N ILE A 402 22.09 -18.90 -17.46
CA ILE A 402 21.10 -18.74 -16.40
C ILE A 402 21.72 -19.15 -15.08
N THR A 403 21.66 -18.25 -14.10
CA THR A 403 22.13 -18.50 -12.73
C THR A 403 21.00 -18.19 -11.76
N VAL A 404 20.70 -19.13 -10.86
CA VAL A 404 19.66 -18.97 -9.84
C VAL A 404 20.31 -18.52 -8.54
N SER A 405 19.77 -17.47 -7.90
CA SER A 405 20.29 -16.98 -6.64
C SER A 405 20.27 -18.05 -5.55
N THR A 406 21.34 -18.12 -4.76
CA THR A 406 21.54 -19.09 -3.68
C THR A 406 21.44 -18.44 -2.29
N GLN A 407 21.50 -17.11 -2.22
CA GLN A 407 21.44 -16.31 -1.00
C GLN A 407 20.53 -15.10 -1.23
N GLY A 408 19.80 -14.68 -0.18
CA GLY A 408 18.88 -13.55 -0.24
C GLY A 408 17.54 -13.85 -0.94
N ASP A 409 16.91 -12.82 -1.50
CA ASP A 409 15.65 -12.93 -2.22
C ASP A 409 15.86 -13.69 -3.54
N PHE A 410 14.90 -14.57 -3.88
CA PHE A 410 15.01 -15.41 -5.07
C PHE A 410 14.93 -14.57 -6.34
N HIS A 411 15.95 -14.69 -7.18
CA HIS A 411 15.95 -14.14 -8.53
C HIS A 411 16.73 -15.07 -9.47
N VAL A 412 16.34 -15.06 -10.73
CA VAL A 412 17.00 -15.75 -11.83
C VAL A 412 17.79 -14.70 -12.62
N THR A 413 19.11 -14.82 -12.59
CA THR A 413 20.02 -13.99 -13.36
C THR A 413 20.24 -14.61 -14.74
N ILE A 414 20.18 -13.78 -15.78
CA ILE A 414 20.21 -14.20 -17.18
C ILE A 414 21.19 -13.31 -17.93
N GLU A 415 22.11 -13.90 -18.69
CA GLU A 415 22.91 -13.20 -19.70
C GLU A 415 22.19 -13.25 -21.06
N GLY A 416 21.83 -12.07 -21.58
CA GLY A 416 21.18 -11.95 -22.88
C GLY A 416 22.16 -12.03 -24.05
N THR A 417 21.65 -12.20 -25.27
CA THR A 417 22.44 -12.14 -26.51
C THR A 417 23.15 -10.80 -26.73
N SER A 418 22.68 -9.70 -26.11
CA SER A 418 23.37 -8.41 -26.15
C SER A 418 24.58 -8.33 -25.21
N GLY A 419 24.82 -9.34 -24.37
CA GLY A 419 25.84 -9.34 -23.32
C GLY A 419 25.48 -8.53 -22.07
N LEU A 420 24.23 -8.05 -21.97
CA LEU A 420 23.68 -7.43 -20.76
C LEU A 420 23.10 -8.50 -19.83
N PHE A 421 22.96 -8.13 -18.55
CA PHE A 421 22.44 -9.03 -17.53
C PHE A 421 21.06 -8.60 -17.07
N TYR A 422 20.21 -9.58 -16.79
CA TYR A 422 18.85 -9.38 -16.30
C TYR A 422 18.61 -10.20 -15.04
N ALA A 423 17.79 -9.69 -14.13
CA ALA A 423 17.30 -10.42 -12.97
C ALA A 423 15.77 -10.50 -12.98
N VAL A 424 15.25 -11.71 -12.81
CA VAL A 424 13.80 -11.99 -12.79
C VAL A 424 13.42 -12.66 -11.47
N GLY A 425 12.48 -12.08 -10.73
CA GLY A 425 12.02 -12.59 -9.44
C GLY A 425 10.50 -12.74 -9.36
N PRO A 426 9.97 -13.66 -8.53
CA PRO A 426 8.54 -13.71 -8.23
C PRO A 426 8.14 -12.53 -7.34
N GLY A 427 7.04 -11.87 -7.65
CA GLY A 427 6.59 -10.72 -6.85
C GLY A 427 5.86 -9.66 -7.68
N PRO A 428 5.42 -8.57 -7.04
CA PRO A 428 4.71 -7.50 -7.73
C PRO A 428 5.67 -6.72 -8.64
N GLY A 429 5.57 -6.93 -9.96
CA GLY A 429 6.31 -6.15 -10.95
C GLY A 429 5.48 -5.09 -11.66
N ALA A 430 6.00 -4.61 -12.79
CA ALA A 430 5.42 -3.53 -13.57
C ALA A 430 3.94 -3.80 -13.90
N HIS A 431 3.09 -2.79 -13.70
CA HIS A 431 1.64 -2.88 -13.91
C HIS A 431 0.93 -4.03 -13.16
N GLY A 432 1.50 -4.51 -12.05
CA GLY A 432 0.94 -5.60 -11.26
C GLY A 432 1.12 -6.98 -11.91
N ALA A 433 2.20 -7.16 -12.67
CA ALA A 433 2.70 -8.48 -13.06
C ALA A 433 3.07 -9.33 -11.84
N ARG A 434 3.05 -10.66 -11.98
CA ARG A 434 3.39 -11.60 -10.89
C ARG A 434 4.90 -11.89 -10.82
N PHE A 435 5.70 -11.16 -11.60
CA PHE A 435 7.15 -11.20 -11.61
C PHE A 435 7.71 -9.79 -11.74
N SER A 436 8.92 -9.56 -11.24
CA SER A 436 9.72 -8.36 -11.46
C SER A 436 10.82 -8.62 -12.48
N VAL A 437 11.17 -7.61 -13.29
CA VAL A 437 12.29 -7.65 -14.23
C VAL A 437 13.17 -6.43 -14.02
N THR A 438 14.46 -6.66 -13.83
CA THR A 438 15.47 -5.61 -13.76
C THR A 438 16.65 -5.95 -14.67
N GLY A 439 17.37 -4.94 -15.15
CA GLY A 439 18.55 -5.08 -16.00
C GLY A 439 19.77 -4.40 -15.39
N ALA A 440 20.95 -4.88 -15.75
CA ALA A 440 22.24 -4.35 -15.34
C ALA A 440 23.31 -4.54 -16.43
N GLU A 441 24.35 -3.71 -16.39
CA GLU A 441 25.51 -3.80 -17.29
C GLU A 441 26.48 -4.93 -16.91
N SER A 442 26.48 -5.31 -15.63
CA SER A 442 27.39 -6.33 -15.11
C SER A 442 26.72 -7.19 -14.04
N LEU A 443 27.24 -8.39 -13.84
CA LEU A 443 26.80 -9.29 -12.78
C LEU A 443 27.01 -8.68 -11.37
N ARG A 444 28.06 -7.87 -11.19
CA ARG A 444 28.34 -7.17 -9.93
C ARG A 444 27.26 -6.16 -9.57
N ASP A 445 26.70 -5.48 -10.56
CA ASP A 445 25.63 -4.52 -10.32
C ASP A 445 24.33 -5.20 -9.89
N ILE A 446 24.11 -6.46 -10.28
CA ILE A 446 23.01 -7.27 -9.73
C ILE A 446 23.28 -7.65 -8.27
N GLU A 447 24.50 -8.10 -7.96
CA GLU A 447 24.89 -8.47 -6.59
C GLU A 447 24.84 -7.28 -5.62
N GLU A 448 25.12 -6.07 -6.11
CA GLU A 448 25.11 -4.83 -5.33
C GLU A 448 23.76 -4.07 -5.39
N ASP A 449 22.70 -4.69 -5.93
CA ASP A 449 21.34 -4.12 -6.08
C ASP A 449 21.30 -2.79 -6.86
N ARG A 450 22.24 -2.59 -7.79
CA ARG A 450 22.30 -1.47 -8.75
C ARG A 450 21.60 -1.80 -10.07
N CYS A 451 20.41 -2.38 -9.98
CA CYS A 451 19.65 -2.75 -11.18
C CYS A 451 18.68 -1.65 -11.61
N LEU A 452 18.42 -1.56 -12.92
CA LEU A 452 17.40 -0.70 -13.50
C LEU A 452 16.11 -1.50 -13.75
N PRO A 453 14.93 -1.03 -13.32
CA PRO A 453 13.68 -1.73 -13.57
C PRO A 453 13.31 -1.69 -15.06
N ILE A 454 12.93 -2.84 -15.63
CA ILE A 454 12.46 -2.96 -17.01
C ILE A 454 10.95 -3.21 -17.00
N CYS A 455 10.21 -2.39 -17.75
CA CYS A 455 8.75 -2.46 -17.81
C CYS A 455 8.25 -3.61 -18.70
N ILE A 456 8.35 -4.85 -18.21
CA ILE A 456 7.71 -6.03 -18.81
C ILE A 456 6.50 -6.39 -17.96
N HIS A 457 5.32 -6.51 -18.58
CA HIS A 457 4.09 -6.82 -17.87
C HIS A 457 3.30 -7.95 -18.52
N GLU A 458 2.51 -8.67 -17.71
CA GLU A 458 1.57 -9.68 -18.19
C GLU A 458 0.35 -9.00 -18.83
N ASP A 459 -0.01 -9.39 -20.05
CA ASP A 459 -1.36 -9.12 -20.57
C ASP A 459 -2.39 -9.96 -19.80
N GLY A 460 -3.63 -9.48 -19.68
CA GLY A 460 -4.69 -10.07 -18.85
C GLY A 460 -5.00 -11.54 -19.18
N ARG A 461 -4.73 -11.99 -20.40
CA ARG A 461 -4.86 -13.40 -20.81
C ARG A 461 -3.81 -14.32 -20.17
N PHE A 462 -2.60 -13.82 -19.92
CA PHE A 462 -1.51 -14.59 -19.29
C PHE A 462 -1.70 -14.76 -17.78
N LYS A 463 -2.57 -13.95 -17.15
CA LYS A 463 -2.93 -14.12 -15.72
C LYS A 463 -3.65 -15.43 -15.42
N GLN A 464 -4.18 -16.12 -16.43
CA GLN A 464 -4.81 -17.43 -16.29
C GLN A 464 -3.80 -18.58 -16.39
N LEU A 465 -2.58 -18.31 -16.86
CA LEU A 465 -1.52 -19.30 -16.97
C LEU A 465 -0.79 -19.48 -15.64
N PRO A 466 -0.25 -20.70 -15.40
CA PRO A 466 0.63 -20.96 -14.27
C PRO A 466 1.80 -19.97 -14.19
N VAL A 467 2.18 -19.59 -12.98
CA VAL A 467 3.22 -18.58 -12.73
C VAL A 467 4.57 -19.02 -13.32
N GLY A 468 4.89 -20.31 -13.18
CA GLY A 468 6.12 -20.89 -13.70
C GLY A 468 6.25 -20.77 -15.23
N ASP A 469 5.15 -20.95 -15.97
CA ASP A 469 5.14 -20.87 -17.44
C ASP A 469 5.36 -19.44 -17.92
N VAL A 470 4.74 -18.47 -17.23
CA VAL A 470 4.90 -17.05 -17.54
C VAL A 470 6.33 -16.60 -17.29
N ILE A 471 6.91 -16.94 -16.13
CA ILE A 471 8.29 -16.58 -15.81
C ILE A 471 9.27 -17.28 -16.76
N SER A 472 9.01 -18.55 -17.12
CA SER A 472 9.78 -19.27 -18.14
C SER A 472 9.76 -18.52 -19.48
N SER A 473 8.60 -18.04 -19.92
CA SER A 473 8.48 -17.26 -21.15
C SER A 473 9.29 -15.96 -21.09
N VAL A 474 9.29 -15.27 -19.94
CA VAL A 474 10.07 -14.03 -19.75
C VAL A 474 11.57 -14.34 -19.78
N ILE A 475 12.01 -15.40 -19.11
CA ILE A 475 13.42 -15.82 -19.11
C ILE A 475 13.89 -16.11 -20.54
N LEU A 476 13.11 -16.88 -21.30
CA LEU A 476 13.45 -17.20 -22.70
C LEU A 476 13.47 -15.94 -23.59
N THR A 477 12.60 -14.97 -23.33
CA THR A 477 12.57 -13.67 -24.03
C THR A 477 13.83 -12.84 -23.74
N LEU A 478 14.29 -12.81 -22.49
CA LEU A 478 15.50 -12.07 -22.09
C LEU A 478 16.78 -12.78 -22.52
N MET A 479 16.75 -14.10 -22.68
CA MET A 479 17.89 -14.88 -23.17
C MET A 479 18.21 -14.58 -24.63
N ASP A 480 17.19 -14.29 -25.46
CA ASP A 480 17.31 -13.81 -26.84
C ASP A 480 16.80 -12.36 -26.93
N ASP A 481 17.43 -11.50 -26.13
CA ASP A 481 17.03 -10.11 -25.93
C ASP A 481 17.14 -9.25 -27.19
N LEU A 482 18.10 -9.50 -28.09
CA LEU A 482 18.26 -8.76 -29.35
C LEU A 482 17.06 -8.99 -30.27
N THR A 483 16.65 -10.24 -30.45
CA THR A 483 15.46 -10.59 -31.25
C THR A 483 14.19 -10.10 -30.57
N SER A 484 14.12 -10.19 -29.25
CA SER A 484 12.97 -9.76 -28.47
C SER A 484 12.79 -8.24 -28.44
N ALA A 485 13.89 -7.48 -28.48
CA ALA A 485 13.91 -6.03 -28.51
C ALA A 485 13.22 -5.45 -29.76
N GLU A 486 13.20 -6.17 -30.88
CA GLU A 486 12.45 -5.76 -32.08
C GLU A 486 10.95 -5.57 -31.80
N LYS A 487 10.43 -6.27 -30.79
CA LYS A 487 9.00 -6.28 -30.41
C LYS A 487 8.73 -5.65 -29.05
N LEU A 488 9.75 -5.48 -28.21
CA LEU A 488 9.65 -4.97 -26.85
C LEU A 488 10.44 -3.67 -26.69
N GLU A 489 9.76 -2.53 -26.85
CA GLU A 489 10.34 -1.19 -26.71
C GLU A 489 11.10 -0.97 -25.38
N PRO A 490 10.61 -1.42 -24.20
CA PRO A 490 11.35 -1.24 -22.94
C PRO A 490 12.70 -1.96 -22.93
N LEU A 491 12.78 -3.12 -23.59
CA LEU A 491 14.00 -3.91 -23.72
C LEU A 491 14.95 -3.26 -24.74
N ALA A 492 14.43 -2.85 -25.90
CA ALA A 492 15.21 -2.13 -26.91
C ALA A 492 15.85 -0.85 -26.37
N LYS A 493 15.09 -0.10 -25.56
CA LYS A 493 15.58 1.10 -24.90
C LYS A 493 16.68 0.79 -23.90
N PHE A 494 16.48 -0.21 -23.04
CA PHE A 494 17.49 -0.64 -22.08
C PHE A 494 18.78 -1.06 -22.78
N ILE A 495 18.69 -1.85 -23.85
CA ILE A 495 19.85 -2.24 -24.65
C ILE A 495 20.50 -1.00 -25.30
N SER A 496 19.73 -0.08 -25.88
CA SER A 496 20.30 1.13 -26.48
C SER A 496 21.01 2.04 -25.47
N ASP A 497 20.49 2.14 -24.25
CA ASP A 497 21.05 3.00 -23.21
C ASP A 497 22.35 2.41 -22.60
N ASN A 498 22.55 1.09 -22.69
CA ASN A 498 23.61 0.36 -21.99
C ASN A 498 24.49 -0.52 -22.91
N GLY A 499 24.18 -0.61 -24.21
CA GLY A 499 24.67 -1.66 -25.13
C GLY A 499 25.79 -1.27 -26.08
N LEU A 500 26.56 -0.20 -25.82
CA LEU A 500 27.75 0.12 -26.61
C LEU A 500 29.02 -0.36 -25.90
N ARG A 501 29.37 -1.63 -26.12
CA ARG A 501 30.64 -2.22 -25.70
C ARG A 501 31.72 -2.29 -26.78
N ASP A 502 31.59 -1.49 -27.85
CA ASP A 502 32.72 -1.18 -28.72
C ASP A 502 33.26 0.20 -28.33
N GLU A 503 34.18 0.25 -27.36
CA GLU A 503 35.02 1.42 -27.13
C GLU A 503 35.88 1.66 -28.38
N PRO A 504 35.78 2.82 -29.07
CA PRO A 504 36.81 3.22 -30.00
C PRO A 504 38.05 3.53 -29.16
N ARG A 505 39.14 2.77 -29.38
CA ARG A 505 40.45 3.03 -28.78
C ARG A 505 40.77 4.51 -28.92
N MET A 506 40.90 5.17 -27.78
CA MET A 506 41.23 6.58 -27.67
C MET A 506 42.55 6.88 -28.39
N GLN A 507 42.46 7.62 -29.49
CA GLN A 507 43.54 8.47 -29.97
C GLN A 507 42.94 9.81 -30.38
N ASP A 508 43.34 10.84 -29.63
CA ASP A 508 43.09 12.26 -29.87
C ASP A 508 41.66 12.82 -29.65
N GLY A 509 41.30 12.94 -28.37
CA GLY A 509 41.02 14.25 -27.74
C GLY A 509 39.86 15.15 -28.21
N ARG A 510 39.13 14.87 -29.28
CA ARG A 510 37.93 15.64 -29.65
C ARG A 510 36.88 14.73 -30.30
N ILE A 511 35.80 14.47 -29.58
CA ILE A 511 34.56 13.97 -30.17
C ILE A 511 34.08 15.04 -31.14
N GLN A 512 34.20 14.78 -32.44
CA GLN A 512 33.44 15.50 -33.45
C GLN A 512 32.19 14.65 -33.70
N PRO A 513 31.02 15.03 -33.17
CA PRO A 513 29.81 14.25 -33.38
C PRO A 513 29.52 14.25 -34.88
N HIS A 514 29.20 13.08 -35.43
CA HIS A 514 28.66 12.98 -36.78
C HIS A 514 27.41 13.87 -36.84
N LEU A 515 27.49 14.97 -37.58
CA LEU A 515 26.44 16.00 -37.69
C LEU A 515 25.13 15.46 -38.30
N ASP A 516 25.16 14.23 -38.85
CA ASP A 516 24.07 13.62 -39.60
C ASP A 516 23.16 12.68 -38.78
N ASP A 517 23.47 12.38 -37.50
CA ASP A 517 22.63 11.51 -36.65
C ASP A 517 21.72 12.33 -35.71
N PRO A 518 20.38 12.31 -35.83
CA PRO A 518 19.48 13.06 -34.94
C PRO A 518 19.56 12.68 -33.44
N ARG A 519 20.25 11.59 -33.07
CA ARG A 519 20.40 11.13 -31.68
C ARG A 519 21.34 11.98 -30.81
N TRP A 520 22.33 12.66 -31.38
CA TRP A 520 23.25 13.50 -30.58
C TRP A 520 22.50 14.66 -29.91
N LEU A 521 21.46 15.19 -30.58
CA LEU A 521 20.56 16.20 -30.04
C LEU A 521 19.72 15.67 -28.87
N GLU A 522 19.35 14.39 -28.87
CA GLU A 522 18.59 13.76 -27.77
C GLU A 522 19.47 13.46 -26.55
N ILE A 523 20.72 13.03 -26.77
CA ILE A 523 21.74 12.85 -25.74
C ILE A 523 22.06 14.20 -25.08
N GLN A 524 22.31 15.24 -25.88
CA GLN A 524 22.49 16.59 -25.37
C GLN A 524 21.23 17.06 -24.62
N ARG A 525 20.00 16.78 -25.09
CA ARG A 525 18.78 17.12 -24.33
C ARG A 525 18.65 16.36 -23.01
N ARG A 526 19.25 15.18 -22.87
CA ARG A 526 19.18 14.34 -21.65
C ARG A 526 20.18 14.86 -20.61
N ASP A 527 21.42 15.11 -20.99
CA ASP A 527 22.48 15.54 -20.06
C ASP A 527 22.17 16.89 -19.38
N TYR A 528 21.55 17.82 -20.10
CA TYR A 528 21.17 19.12 -19.52
C TYR A 528 19.97 19.06 -18.55
N ARG A 529 19.16 17.98 -18.57
CA ARG A 529 17.98 17.82 -17.72
C ARG A 529 18.31 17.31 -16.30
N TYR A 530 19.48 16.69 -16.11
CA TYR A 530 19.83 16.04 -14.84
C TYR A 530 20.34 16.99 -13.75
N ASP A 531 20.85 18.18 -14.11
CA ASP A 531 21.83 18.85 -13.24
C ASP A 531 21.34 20.12 -12.49
N ARG A 532 20.04 20.47 -12.47
CA ARG A 532 19.62 21.78 -11.92
C ARG A 532 18.35 21.79 -11.06
N GLY A 533 18.50 22.34 -9.86
CA GLY A 533 17.48 22.46 -8.80
C GLY A 533 16.29 23.41 -9.05
N ARG A 534 15.40 23.41 -8.05
CA ARG A 534 13.94 23.70 -8.08
C ARG A 534 13.42 25.04 -8.61
N HIS A 535 14.24 26.04 -8.93
CA HIS A 535 13.71 27.41 -9.15
C HIS A 535 13.91 28.03 -10.55
N GLN A 536 14.72 27.44 -11.45
CA GLN A 536 14.97 27.99 -12.80
C GLN A 536 14.84 26.98 -13.96
N GLY A 537 14.80 25.66 -13.68
CA GLY A 537 14.64 24.61 -14.70
C GLY A 537 13.25 24.52 -15.34
N ARG A 538 12.30 25.38 -14.96
CA ARG A 538 10.92 25.35 -15.48
C ARG A 538 10.84 25.81 -16.94
N TRP A 539 11.64 26.83 -17.29
CA TRP A 539 11.66 27.39 -18.64
C TRP A 539 12.13 26.39 -19.70
N LEU A 540 13.06 25.52 -19.30
CA LEU A 540 13.69 24.51 -20.16
C LEU A 540 12.97 23.15 -20.16
N ASN A 541 11.98 22.96 -19.28
CA ASN A 541 11.24 21.70 -19.17
C ASN A 541 9.78 21.85 -19.63
N ILE A 542 9.07 22.86 -19.13
CA ILE A 542 7.62 22.96 -19.32
C ILE A 542 7.27 23.58 -20.67
N PHE A 543 7.93 24.66 -21.07
CA PHE A 543 7.61 25.31 -22.34
C PHE A 543 7.99 24.48 -23.58
N PRO A 544 9.14 23.76 -23.59
CA PRO A 544 9.42 22.81 -24.67
C PRO A 544 8.41 21.65 -24.71
N ALA A 545 7.99 21.11 -23.55
CA ALA A 545 6.97 20.08 -23.48
C ALA A 545 5.60 20.59 -23.92
N ALA A 546 5.20 21.77 -23.48
CA ALA A 546 3.96 22.42 -23.87
C ALA A 546 3.94 22.72 -25.36
N PHE A 547 5.05 23.22 -25.92
CA PHE A 547 5.21 23.42 -27.36
C PHE A 547 5.09 22.11 -28.13
N ARG A 548 5.70 21.02 -27.64
CA ARG A 548 5.59 19.68 -28.23
C ARG A 548 4.14 19.19 -28.26
N VAL A 549 3.37 19.43 -27.20
CA VAL A 549 1.93 19.14 -27.19
C VAL A 549 1.23 20.02 -28.23
N MET A 550 1.43 21.34 -28.18
CA MET A 550 0.76 22.30 -29.06
C MET A 550 0.94 21.97 -30.54
N ILE A 551 2.14 21.57 -30.99
CA ILE A 551 2.36 21.18 -32.39
C ILE A 551 1.63 19.89 -32.78
N ASN A 552 1.37 18.98 -31.84
CA ASN A 552 0.68 17.69 -32.06
C ASN A 552 -0.84 17.74 -31.85
N VAL A 553 -1.40 18.84 -31.36
CA VAL A 553 -2.86 18.99 -31.20
C VAL A 553 -3.52 19.09 -32.57
N PRO A 554 -4.57 18.31 -32.88
CA PRO A 554 -5.23 18.39 -34.18
C PRO A 554 -5.86 19.77 -34.43
N ILE A 555 -6.09 20.10 -35.71
CA ILE A 555 -6.82 21.29 -36.11
C ILE A 555 -8.23 21.23 -35.51
N GLY A 556 -8.70 22.36 -34.96
CA GLY A 556 -9.94 22.45 -34.19
C GLY A 556 -9.77 22.23 -32.68
N GLY A 557 -8.59 21.79 -32.21
CA GLY A 557 -8.30 21.66 -30.78
C GLY A 557 -8.44 22.98 -30.02
N ILE A 558 -9.02 22.93 -28.82
CA ILE A 558 -9.32 24.10 -27.99
C ILE A 558 -8.36 24.13 -26.80
N MET A 559 -7.61 25.22 -26.65
CA MET A 559 -6.73 25.48 -25.51
C MET A 559 -7.29 26.65 -24.68
N ARG A 560 -7.33 26.51 -23.36
CA ARG A 560 -7.81 27.53 -22.43
C ARG A 560 -6.63 28.07 -21.63
N ILE A 561 -6.33 29.36 -21.81
CA ILE A 561 -5.26 30.07 -21.09
C ILE A 561 -5.91 30.96 -20.03
N PRO A 562 -5.52 30.89 -18.75
CA PRO A 562 -6.15 31.68 -17.69
C PRO A 562 -5.82 33.17 -17.81
N ARG A 563 -6.74 34.03 -17.36
CA ARG A 563 -6.52 35.49 -17.28
C ARG A 563 -5.77 35.93 -16.02
N VAL A 564 -5.78 35.11 -14.97
CA VAL A 564 -5.17 35.40 -13.67
C VAL A 564 -4.17 34.29 -13.34
N THR A 565 -2.99 34.66 -12.85
CA THR A 565 -1.99 33.74 -12.31
C THR A 565 -1.97 33.75 -10.77
N PRO A 566 -1.60 32.64 -10.11
CA PRO A 566 -1.24 31.34 -10.69
C PRO A 566 -2.48 30.50 -11.01
N ASN A 567 -2.58 29.98 -12.24
CA ASN A 567 -3.69 29.12 -12.64
C ASN A 567 -3.29 28.17 -13.80
N ALA A 568 -4.09 27.13 -14.02
CA ALA A 568 -3.78 26.08 -14.99
C ALA A 568 -4.20 26.45 -16.42
N ILE A 569 -3.32 26.15 -17.37
CA ILE A 569 -3.61 26.09 -18.81
C ILE A 569 -4.07 24.67 -19.12
N THR A 570 -5.13 24.52 -19.92
CA THR A 570 -5.74 23.23 -20.26
C THR A 570 -6.02 23.12 -21.75
N ILE A 571 -6.08 21.90 -22.27
CA ILE A 571 -6.50 21.62 -23.65
C ILE A 571 -7.73 20.69 -23.57
N ASP A 572 -8.85 21.14 -24.14
CA ASP A 572 -10.12 20.42 -24.09
C ASP A 572 -9.97 19.03 -24.74
N ASN A 573 -10.68 18.04 -24.20
CA ASN A 573 -10.63 16.63 -24.62
C ASN A 573 -9.25 15.96 -24.46
N THR A 574 -8.38 16.51 -23.61
CA THR A 574 -7.10 15.90 -23.23
C THR A 574 -6.90 15.95 -21.71
N MET A 575 -5.95 15.15 -21.21
CA MET A 575 -5.47 15.21 -19.83
C MET A 575 -4.37 16.26 -19.63
N VAL A 576 -4.03 17.01 -20.69
CA VAL A 576 -2.92 17.98 -20.65
C VAL A 576 -3.34 19.20 -19.85
N ALA A 577 -2.60 19.44 -18.77
CA ALA A 577 -2.68 20.66 -17.99
C ALA A 577 -1.30 21.03 -17.43
N TRP A 578 -1.03 22.33 -17.26
CA TRP A 578 0.13 22.83 -16.53
C TRP A 578 -0.15 24.22 -15.94
N ILE A 579 0.60 24.61 -14.91
CA ILE A 579 0.37 25.88 -14.20
C ILE A 579 1.19 27.00 -14.85
N ALA A 580 0.58 28.16 -15.08
CA ALA A 580 1.29 29.42 -15.30
C ALA A 580 1.32 30.20 -13.98
N ARG A 581 2.50 30.65 -13.56
CA ARG A 581 2.73 31.25 -12.23
C ARG A 581 2.73 32.77 -12.26
N ASP A 582 3.14 33.36 -13.37
CA ASP A 582 3.25 34.81 -13.55
C ASP A 582 2.86 35.22 -14.98
N ASP A 583 2.66 36.53 -15.16
CA ASP A 583 2.27 37.12 -16.45
C ASP A 583 3.33 36.92 -17.55
N GLY A 584 4.61 36.77 -17.18
CA GLY A 584 5.68 36.52 -18.14
C GLY A 584 5.60 35.13 -18.76
N GLU A 585 5.28 34.12 -17.95
CA GLU A 585 5.01 32.76 -18.39
C GLU A 585 3.72 32.69 -19.23
N LEU A 586 2.67 33.43 -18.86
CA LEU A 586 1.45 33.54 -19.68
C LEU A 586 1.75 34.12 -21.05
N GLU A 587 2.55 35.19 -21.13
CA GLU A 587 2.86 35.82 -22.41
C GLU A 587 3.69 34.91 -23.31
N LEU A 588 4.63 34.14 -22.75
CA LEU A 588 5.35 33.13 -23.51
C LEU A 588 4.38 32.07 -24.05
N VAL A 589 3.46 31.55 -23.23
CA VAL A 589 2.48 30.55 -23.68
C VAL A 589 1.59 31.11 -24.79
N ARG A 590 1.11 32.35 -24.68
CA ARG A 590 0.34 33.02 -25.75
C ARG A 590 1.17 33.13 -27.04
N GLY A 591 2.45 33.45 -26.93
CA GLY A 591 3.40 33.44 -28.04
C GLY A 591 3.50 32.07 -28.71
N LEU A 592 3.80 31.02 -27.93
CA LEU A 592 3.92 29.64 -28.43
C LEU A 592 2.61 29.15 -29.06
N ALA A 593 1.45 29.53 -28.51
CA ALA A 593 0.15 29.24 -29.08
C ALA A 593 0.01 29.83 -30.50
N ARG A 594 0.36 31.12 -30.65
CA ARG A 594 0.30 31.81 -31.96
C ARG A 594 1.26 31.17 -32.96
N LEU A 595 2.49 30.86 -32.53
CA LEU A 595 3.51 30.19 -33.34
C LEU A 595 3.08 28.82 -33.84
N THR A 596 2.31 28.09 -33.03
CA THR A 596 1.84 26.75 -33.39
C THR A 596 0.52 26.79 -34.16
N GLY A 597 -0.04 27.97 -34.46
CA GLY A 597 -1.24 28.13 -35.28
C GLY A 597 -2.56 28.15 -34.51
N PHE A 598 -2.52 28.37 -33.20
CA PHE A 598 -3.70 28.74 -32.42
C PHE A 598 -4.08 30.20 -32.66
N ARG A 599 -5.39 30.49 -32.62
CA ARG A 599 -5.97 31.83 -32.67
C ARG A 599 -6.96 32.02 -31.54
N ARG A 600 -6.93 33.21 -30.93
CA ARG A 600 -7.87 33.57 -29.87
C ARG A 600 -9.27 33.70 -30.48
N ARG A 601 -10.28 33.10 -29.86
CA ARG A 601 -11.68 33.28 -30.23
C ARG A 601 -12.16 34.65 -29.72
N GLU A 602 -12.62 35.51 -30.62
CA GLU A 602 -13.18 36.83 -30.28
C GLU A 602 -14.63 36.70 -29.84
N GLU A 603 -14.91 36.07 -28.70
CA GLU A 603 -16.23 36.18 -28.05
C GLU A 603 -16.24 35.49 -26.68
N GLN A 604 -16.13 36.30 -25.62
CA GLN A 604 -16.72 36.16 -24.27
C GLN A 604 -16.08 37.24 -23.38
N GLN A 605 -16.69 38.42 -23.30
CA GLN A 605 -16.39 39.35 -22.22
C GLN A 605 -16.94 38.74 -20.93
N GLY A 606 -16.06 38.36 -19.99
CA GLY A 606 -16.44 37.92 -18.64
C GLY A 606 -16.04 36.50 -18.18
N GLY A 607 -15.25 35.74 -18.96
CA GLY A 607 -14.76 34.41 -18.53
C GLY A 607 -13.35 34.41 -17.91
N ASP A 608 -13.11 33.51 -16.95
CA ASP A 608 -11.81 33.30 -16.26
C ASP A 608 -10.66 32.87 -17.20
N PHE A 609 -10.98 32.45 -18.42
CA PHE A 609 -10.06 31.92 -19.42
C PHE A 609 -10.20 32.61 -20.78
N GLU A 610 -9.08 32.78 -21.47
CA GLU A 610 -9.00 33.07 -22.89
C GLU A 610 -9.00 31.76 -23.68
N VAL A 611 -9.93 31.65 -24.64
CA VAL A 611 -10.09 30.44 -25.45
C VAL A 611 -9.33 30.60 -26.77
N PHE A 612 -8.43 29.67 -27.04
CA PHE A 612 -7.63 29.57 -28.24
C PHE A 612 -8.02 28.33 -29.03
N ILE A 613 -8.12 28.44 -30.35
CA ILE A 613 -8.50 27.33 -31.23
C ILE A 613 -7.37 27.11 -32.24
N ARG A 614 -6.95 25.87 -32.44
CA ARG A 614 -5.98 25.49 -33.47
C ARG A 614 -6.62 25.66 -34.84
N VAL A 615 -6.25 26.71 -35.58
CA VAL A 615 -6.84 27.00 -36.89
C VAL A 615 -6.03 26.39 -38.04
N TYR A 616 -4.72 26.31 -37.87
CA TYR A 616 -3.80 25.76 -38.89
C TYR A 616 -2.50 25.27 -38.23
N ALA A 617 -1.61 24.66 -39.02
CA ALA A 617 -0.31 24.16 -38.55
C ALA A 617 0.84 24.74 -39.40
N PRO A 618 1.49 25.82 -38.95
CA PRO A 618 2.60 26.44 -39.66
C PRO A 618 3.87 25.58 -39.60
N VAL A 619 4.63 25.58 -40.71
CA VAL A 619 5.92 24.88 -40.83
C VAL A 619 7.04 25.85 -41.19
N GLN A 620 6.80 26.76 -42.12
CA GLN A 620 7.76 27.78 -42.54
C GLN A 620 7.79 28.95 -41.53
N GLY A 621 8.97 29.52 -41.29
CA GLY A 621 9.15 30.69 -40.42
C GLY A 621 9.12 30.42 -38.91
N VAL A 622 8.42 29.35 -38.46
CA VAL A 622 8.23 29.02 -37.03
C VAL A 622 9.55 28.99 -36.27
N ARG A 623 10.60 28.37 -36.83
CA ARG A 623 11.88 28.24 -36.13
C ARG A 623 12.58 29.60 -35.95
N ARG A 624 12.47 30.50 -36.92
CA ARG A 624 13.02 31.86 -36.83
C ARG A 624 12.26 32.67 -35.78
N GLU A 625 10.93 32.65 -35.84
CA GLU A 625 10.10 33.41 -34.89
C GLU A 625 10.22 32.86 -33.46
N LEU A 626 10.42 31.54 -33.29
CA LEU A 626 10.70 30.93 -32.00
C LEU A 626 12.02 31.44 -31.39
N VAL A 627 13.08 31.57 -32.19
CA VAL A 627 14.37 32.12 -31.75
C VAL A 627 14.20 33.57 -31.29
N GLU A 628 13.51 34.40 -32.08
CA GLU A 628 13.25 35.80 -31.76
C GLU A 628 12.40 35.94 -30.48
N MET A 629 11.40 35.07 -30.30
CA MET A 629 10.53 35.04 -29.12
C MET A 629 11.25 34.62 -27.84
N LEU A 630 12.14 33.61 -27.91
CA LEU A 630 12.84 33.10 -26.73
C LEU A 630 13.98 34.03 -26.27
N GLY A 631 14.57 34.82 -27.17
CA GLY A 631 15.74 35.65 -26.88
C GLY A 631 15.64 36.60 -25.67
N PRO A 632 14.51 37.28 -25.40
CA PRO A 632 14.33 38.08 -24.18
C PRO A 632 14.29 37.23 -22.89
N TYR A 633 13.69 36.04 -22.95
CA TYR A 633 13.59 35.14 -21.80
C TYR A 633 14.92 34.45 -21.50
N GLU A 634 15.63 34.02 -22.55
CA GLU A 634 16.97 33.46 -22.44
C GLU A 634 17.96 34.46 -21.83
N ARG A 635 17.92 35.73 -22.24
CA ARG A 635 18.75 36.78 -21.61
C ARG A 635 18.39 37.06 -20.14
N ARG A 636 17.12 36.89 -19.76
CA ARG A 636 16.63 37.22 -18.42
C ARG A 636 16.80 36.07 -17.42
N TYR A 637 16.67 34.84 -17.88
CA TYR A 637 16.59 33.64 -17.05
C TYR A 637 17.65 32.59 -17.38
N GLY A 638 18.33 32.70 -18.52
CA GLY A 638 19.41 31.80 -18.94
C GLY A 638 20.73 32.09 -18.24
N ARG A 639 21.59 31.08 -18.17
CA ARG A 639 22.93 31.18 -17.59
C ARG A 639 24.04 31.21 -18.65
N PRO A 640 25.19 31.86 -18.38
CA PRO A 640 26.36 31.77 -19.23
C PRO A 640 26.77 30.31 -19.48
N GLY A 641 27.01 29.95 -20.74
CA GLY A 641 27.37 28.59 -21.15
C GLY A 641 26.21 27.65 -21.45
N GLU A 642 24.95 28.11 -21.33
CA GLU A 642 23.80 27.34 -21.80
C GLU A 642 23.76 27.28 -23.34
N PRO A 643 23.42 26.11 -23.93
CA PRO A 643 23.14 26.03 -25.34
C PRO A 643 21.88 26.85 -25.62
N PRO A 644 21.73 27.36 -26.84
CA PRO A 644 20.59 28.17 -27.17
C PRO A 644 19.25 27.50 -26.86
N TRP A 645 18.36 28.19 -26.15
CA TRP A 645 17.12 27.61 -25.61
C TRP A 645 16.23 26.97 -26.69
N TRP A 646 16.26 27.50 -27.92
CA TRP A 646 15.49 26.98 -29.05
C TRP A 646 15.87 25.55 -29.46
N ASN A 647 17.04 25.04 -29.08
CA ASN A 647 17.44 23.66 -29.37
C ASN A 647 16.59 22.61 -28.64
N LEU A 648 15.94 23.00 -27.53
CA LEU A 648 15.06 22.13 -26.76
C LEU A 648 13.67 21.96 -27.39
N PHE A 649 13.30 22.84 -28.32
CA PHE A 649 11.99 22.82 -28.96
C PHE A 649 12.03 21.93 -30.21
N PRO A 650 11.07 21.00 -30.38
CA PRO A 650 10.97 20.16 -31.57
C PRO A 650 10.63 20.96 -32.83
N ASN A 651 10.92 20.41 -34.00
CA ASN A 651 10.50 20.99 -35.27
C ASN A 651 8.97 20.97 -35.41
N PRO A 652 8.36 21.94 -36.11
CA PRO A 652 6.94 21.92 -36.41
C PRO A 652 6.56 20.70 -37.26
N ILE A 653 5.36 20.18 -37.04
CA ILE A 653 4.82 19.02 -37.77
C ILE A 653 4.02 19.53 -38.96
N ALA A 654 4.25 18.95 -40.14
CA ALA A 654 3.52 19.31 -41.34
C ALA A 654 2.04 18.91 -41.23
N PRO A 655 1.09 19.68 -41.82
CA PRO A 655 -0.34 19.40 -41.69
C PRO A 655 -0.76 17.97 -42.07
N ASN A 656 -0.08 17.37 -43.06
CA ASN A 656 -0.32 16.00 -43.52
C ASN A 656 0.21 14.91 -42.57
N GLN A 657 1.00 15.28 -41.56
CA GLN A 657 1.57 14.38 -40.55
C GLN A 657 0.86 14.51 -39.19
N LEU A 658 -0.16 15.38 -39.09
CA LEU A 658 -0.97 15.50 -37.88
C LEU A 658 -1.93 14.31 -37.74
N LEU A 659 -1.99 13.76 -36.54
CA LEU A 659 -2.96 12.73 -36.18
C LEU A 659 -4.31 13.36 -35.81
N ASP A 660 -5.40 12.61 -35.99
CA ASP A 660 -6.76 13.04 -35.63
C ASP A 660 -6.95 13.26 -34.12
N ARG A 661 -6.02 12.75 -33.31
CA ARG A 661 -6.00 12.91 -31.86
C ARG A 661 -4.57 13.06 -31.36
N LEU A 662 -4.43 13.74 -30.21
CA LEU A 662 -3.14 13.86 -29.55
C LEU A 662 -2.58 12.46 -29.20
N PRO A 663 -1.31 12.13 -29.54
CA PRO A 663 -0.69 10.87 -29.17
C PRO A 663 -0.83 10.57 -27.67
N ASN A 664 -1.12 9.33 -27.28
CA ASN A 664 -1.31 8.95 -25.86
C ASN A 664 -0.12 9.34 -24.97
N ARG A 665 1.12 9.22 -25.48
CA ARG A 665 2.34 9.64 -24.80
C ARG A 665 2.44 11.15 -24.49
N LEU A 666 1.71 11.98 -25.23
CA LEU A 666 1.62 13.43 -25.05
C LEU A 666 0.34 13.83 -24.31
N ASN A 667 -0.62 12.92 -24.17
CA ASN A 667 -1.90 13.14 -23.49
C ASN A 667 -1.78 12.90 -21.98
N VAL A 668 -0.84 13.62 -21.35
CA VAL A 668 -0.54 13.56 -19.92
C VAL A 668 -0.36 14.99 -19.38
N PRO A 669 -0.63 15.23 -18.08
CA PRO A 669 -0.31 16.51 -17.45
C PRO A 669 1.18 16.84 -17.58
N ILE A 670 1.54 18.11 -17.79
CA ILE A 670 2.95 18.53 -17.85
C ILE A 670 3.36 18.98 -16.45
N GLU A 671 4.24 18.20 -15.83
CA GLU A 671 4.61 18.36 -14.43
C GLU A 671 5.65 19.49 -14.21
N ASP A 672 5.51 20.19 -13.08
CA ASP A 672 6.51 21.13 -12.56
C ASP A 672 7.74 20.37 -12.05
N GLY A 673 8.60 19.90 -12.96
CA GLY A 673 9.94 19.41 -12.63
C GLY A 673 10.01 18.06 -11.91
N ILE A 674 9.20 17.09 -12.34
CA ILE A 674 9.45 15.67 -12.10
C ILE A 674 9.68 15.05 -13.48
N GLY A 675 10.87 14.49 -13.67
CA GLY A 675 11.34 13.99 -14.96
C GLY A 675 10.36 13.02 -15.61
N TYR A 676 10.15 13.20 -16.92
CA TYR A 676 9.62 12.20 -17.81
C TYR A 676 10.51 10.95 -17.75
N HIS A 677 10.16 10.02 -16.87
CA HIS A 677 10.53 8.62 -17.00
C HIS A 677 9.36 7.95 -17.75
N HIS A 678 9.50 7.86 -19.06
CA HIS A 678 8.90 6.78 -19.84
C HIS A 678 9.97 5.74 -20.10
#